data_AF-A0A4Q1EV37-F1
#
_entry.id   AF-A0A4Q1EV37-F1
#
_cell.length_a   1.000
_cell.length_b   1.000
_cell.length_c   1.000
_cell.angle_alpha   90.00
_cell.angle_beta   90.00
_cell.angle_gamma   90.00
#
_symmetry.space_group_name_H-M   'P 1'
#
loop_
_entity.id
_entity.type
_entity.pdbx_description
1 polymer ?
#
loop_
_entity_poly.entity_id
_entity_poly.type
_entity_poly.pdbx_seq_one_letter_code
_entity_poly.pdbx_strand_id
1 'polypeptide(L)'
;MFLVLLFSVFTFAQTTKNVYTCPMHPEVVSSKPGDCPKCGMTLEKKTLALKSKTALKPEAKSITEIKAKSSETKINTTHSQITYACPMHPEVVADKPGKCPKCGMELEKKEDHSPTDKPKEEGSVLKRNSENGRITFGGKTVRYDLYVRDTIVNFTGKNRRAIAINGKLQAPTLYFTEGDTAEIYLHNMLKENTGLHWHGVILPNEQDGVPYLTTKPVKPGETHLYKFRISQNGTYWYHSHEALQEQIGMNGILVFKKREGEPKTEYNADIPVLLGDWSDDDPMQIARRLHMANTDWYAVKKNAVQSYWEAIKSGNFGTKALNEWKRMEAMDVSDVYYDKFLINGSPSSDYSNLKAGDKVRLRVANGGSSTYFWLNYGGGKIKVVGNDGNDVVPIEVDRLIVGVSETYDIEVTIPENKSFEFRATSEDRIGHASLWLGSGEKVEAPNLPRLMLFEGMKMMNGMMEMSGNMKPMNMTMGNQMMDMNEVMYPELSESQRKTTAKHINEMMGVKTKEDKKEDHSQHSGMEMKEEKTIKRLSYNILKSPEKTVLPTDSIREMKFTLEGNMNHYLWTLDNKTVTETDKIMIKKGEILRIKLYNNSMMRHPMHLHGHDFRLINSKGEYSPLKNVVDIMPMETVTIEFAANQDGDWFFHCHILYHMMAGMGRIFSYENSKPNPQLPNRKLAWKNFIQDNKMTSSMAMLDIASNKIHAETMTMFGPRWANLNEFHSNWNFDHFEGSAKVGRFLGKFQWALPYAGFRVQKNHEIMERQMAEDLGMDFHGKKTWFGQQKASKNRFAFIVGMQYVLPMLITADTSVDQNGKVLLELSREDIPLSRRLRGNFSVNSDGEFSTGLRYIVQKWLSLSGNYDNEMGWGAGVTLTY
;
A
#
# COMPACT_ATOMS: atom_id res chain seq x y z
N MET A 1 20.57 -36.00 -18.01
CA MET A 1 20.86 -35.24 -19.25
C MET A 1 20.40 -33.78 -19.22
N PHE A 2 19.36 -33.40 -18.48
CA PHE A 2 18.94 -31.99 -18.31
C PHE A 2 19.87 -31.17 -17.37
N LEU A 3 20.63 -31.84 -16.49
CA LEU A 3 21.57 -31.21 -15.55
C LEU A 3 22.92 -30.75 -16.18
N VAL A 4 23.26 -31.25 -17.38
CA VAL A 4 24.57 -30.98 -18.02
C VAL A 4 24.53 -29.71 -18.90
N LEU A 5 23.35 -29.18 -19.20
CA LEU A 5 23.16 -27.96 -20.00
C LEU A 5 23.24 -26.66 -19.17
N LEU A 6 23.29 -26.74 -17.84
CA LEU A 6 23.31 -25.57 -16.94
C LEU A 6 24.72 -25.06 -16.62
N PHE A 7 25.79 -25.80 -16.92
CA PHE A 7 27.16 -25.48 -16.47
C PHE A 7 28.15 -25.05 -17.56
N SER A 8 27.74 -24.89 -18.82
CA SER A 8 28.65 -24.65 -19.94
C SER A 8 28.55 -23.27 -20.60
N VAL A 9 28.26 -22.20 -19.85
CA VAL A 9 28.41 -20.83 -20.39
C VAL A 9 29.07 -19.88 -19.38
N PHE A 10 30.20 -19.32 -19.83
CA PHE A 10 30.94 -18.15 -19.30
C PHE A 10 32.04 -18.38 -18.27
N THR A 11 33.25 -18.65 -18.77
CA THR A 11 34.50 -18.12 -18.19
C THR A 11 35.14 -17.15 -19.19
N PHE A 12 35.01 -15.84 -18.94
CA PHE A 12 35.85 -14.81 -19.57
C PHE A 12 36.47 -13.98 -18.45
N ALA A 13 37.74 -14.23 -18.14
CA ALA A 13 38.52 -13.34 -17.31
C ALA A 13 38.89 -12.09 -18.13
N GLN A 14 38.33 -10.93 -17.80
CA GLN A 14 38.73 -9.65 -18.39
C GLN A 14 39.97 -9.12 -17.67
N THR A 15 41.07 -8.93 -18.41
CA THR A 15 42.25 -8.22 -17.93
C THR A 15 41.94 -6.72 -17.78
N THR A 16 42.03 -6.22 -16.55
CA THR A 16 41.77 -4.82 -16.20
C THR A 16 43.07 -4.07 -15.94
N LYS A 17 43.13 -2.79 -16.32
CA LYS A 17 44.26 -1.88 -16.00
C LYS A 17 43.77 -0.71 -15.16
N ASN A 18 44.46 -0.45 -14.05
CA ASN A 18 44.17 0.69 -13.18
C ASN A 18 44.90 1.95 -13.66
N VAL A 19 44.19 3.06 -13.78
CA VAL A 19 44.71 4.40 -14.08
C VAL A 19 44.13 5.42 -13.09
N TYR A 20 44.78 6.55 -12.86
CA TYR A 20 44.36 7.58 -11.91
C TYR A 20 43.99 8.86 -12.67
N THR A 21 42.83 9.46 -12.38
CA THR A 21 42.32 10.62 -13.13
C THR A 21 41.85 11.73 -12.20
N CYS A 22 41.97 12.99 -12.63
CA CYS A 22 41.46 14.11 -11.84
C CYS A 22 39.94 14.30 -12.09
N PRO A 23 39.10 14.39 -11.04
CA PRO A 23 37.67 14.60 -11.22
C PRO A 23 37.32 15.96 -11.84
N MET A 24 38.19 16.98 -11.66
CA MET A 24 38.01 18.32 -12.23
C MET A 24 38.64 18.51 -13.62
N HIS A 25 39.65 17.69 -13.96
CA HIS A 25 40.37 17.75 -15.23
C HIS A 25 40.48 16.33 -15.82
N PRO A 26 39.42 15.83 -16.49
CA PRO A 26 39.35 14.45 -16.97
C PRO A 26 40.45 14.07 -17.96
N GLU A 27 41.09 15.05 -18.60
CA GLU A 27 42.25 14.86 -19.48
C GLU A 27 43.54 14.53 -18.73
N VAL A 28 43.61 14.80 -17.42
CA VAL A 28 44.76 14.47 -16.58
C VAL A 28 44.63 13.01 -16.13
N VAL A 29 45.41 12.13 -16.78
CA VAL A 29 45.46 10.70 -16.51
C VAL A 29 46.89 10.28 -16.17
N SER A 30 47.06 9.57 -15.06
CA SER A 30 48.34 9.03 -14.60
C SER A 30 48.26 7.51 -14.41
N SER A 31 49.38 6.80 -14.62
CA SER A 31 49.47 5.37 -14.31
C SER A 31 49.83 5.10 -12.85
N LYS A 32 50.07 6.14 -12.03
CA LYS A 32 50.43 6.07 -10.61
C LYS A 32 49.62 7.10 -9.78
N PRO A 33 49.38 6.86 -8.49
CA PRO A 33 48.77 7.85 -7.61
C PRO A 33 49.61 9.14 -7.55
N GLY A 34 48.96 10.27 -7.33
CA GLY A 34 49.58 11.58 -7.19
C GLY A 34 48.53 12.70 -7.25
N ASP A 35 48.97 13.94 -7.21
CA ASP A 35 48.08 15.11 -7.31
C ASP A 35 48.03 15.68 -8.72
N CYS A 36 46.91 16.29 -9.07
CA CYS A 36 46.70 16.91 -10.37
C CYS A 36 47.63 18.13 -10.51
N PRO A 37 48.49 18.21 -11.53
CA PRO A 37 49.40 19.33 -11.72
C PRO A 37 48.69 20.64 -12.12
N LYS A 38 47.39 20.59 -12.45
CA LYS A 38 46.59 21.78 -12.82
C LYS A 38 45.84 22.38 -11.64
N CYS A 39 45.29 21.56 -10.74
CA CYS A 39 44.46 22.05 -9.63
C CYS A 39 44.86 21.55 -8.24
N GLY A 40 45.92 20.74 -8.15
CA GLY A 40 46.45 20.23 -6.88
C GLY A 40 45.61 19.15 -6.20
N MET A 41 44.46 18.74 -6.76
CA MET A 41 43.62 17.68 -6.18
C MET A 41 44.18 16.28 -6.45
N THR A 42 44.10 15.39 -5.46
CA THR A 42 44.55 14.00 -5.57
C THR A 42 43.80 13.23 -6.66
N LEU A 43 44.53 12.50 -7.48
CA LEU A 43 44.00 11.73 -8.61
C LEU A 43 43.29 10.46 -8.12
N GLU A 44 42.08 10.23 -8.63
CA GLU A 44 41.23 9.10 -8.23
C GLU A 44 41.47 7.88 -9.11
N LYS A 45 41.54 6.69 -8.51
CA LYS A 45 41.79 5.43 -9.21
C LYS A 45 40.56 4.96 -9.98
N LYS A 46 40.73 4.73 -11.28
CA LYS A 46 39.74 4.21 -12.22
C LYS A 46 40.26 2.95 -12.94
N THR A 47 39.45 1.90 -12.94
CA THR A 47 39.79 0.62 -13.56
C THR A 47 39.17 0.53 -14.95
N LEU A 48 39.98 0.38 -15.99
CA LEU A 48 39.52 0.28 -17.38
C LEU A 48 39.71 -1.15 -17.91
N ALA A 49 38.67 -1.69 -18.57
CA ALA A 49 38.74 -2.94 -19.32
C ALA A 49 39.18 -2.66 -20.76
N LEU A 50 40.24 -3.31 -21.24
CA LEU A 50 40.75 -3.12 -22.60
C LEU A 50 39.89 -3.89 -23.62
N LYS A 51 39.26 -3.18 -24.56
CA LYS A 51 38.68 -3.77 -25.79
C LYS A 51 39.70 -3.70 -26.94
N SER A 52 39.79 -4.77 -27.73
CA SER A 52 40.67 -4.86 -28.91
C SER A 52 40.27 -3.84 -29.99
N LYS A 53 41.25 -3.13 -30.55
CA LYS A 53 41.09 -2.10 -31.59
C LYS A 53 41.01 -2.70 -32.99
N THR A 54 40.13 -2.13 -33.82
CA THR A 54 40.24 -2.15 -35.29
C THR A 54 40.28 -0.69 -35.80
N ALA A 55 40.88 -0.51 -36.98
CA ALA A 55 41.65 0.63 -37.46
C ALA A 55 40.91 1.94 -37.85
N LEU A 56 41.74 2.99 -37.95
CA LEU A 56 41.54 4.43 -38.27
C LEU A 56 41.15 4.75 -39.73
N LYS A 57 40.48 5.92 -39.97
CA LYS A 57 40.95 7.07 -40.81
C LYS A 57 39.92 8.26 -40.86
N PRO A 58 40.24 9.48 -41.39
CA PRO A 58 40.37 10.69 -40.56
C PRO A 58 39.61 11.98 -41.01
N GLU A 59 39.63 12.98 -40.10
CA GLU A 59 39.64 14.47 -40.26
C GLU A 59 38.64 15.25 -41.14
N ALA A 60 38.06 16.31 -40.56
CA ALA A 60 38.22 17.71 -41.02
C ALA A 60 37.85 18.75 -39.93
N LYS A 61 38.71 19.77 -39.78
CA LYS A 61 38.53 21.03 -39.00
C LYS A 61 37.53 21.97 -39.77
N SER A 62 36.93 23.06 -39.26
CA SER A 62 37.51 24.22 -38.59
C SER A 62 36.46 25.36 -38.37
N ILE A 63 36.59 26.14 -37.27
CA ILE A 63 36.39 27.62 -37.11
C ILE A 63 34.91 28.15 -37.21
N THR A 64 34.33 29.00 -36.36
CA THR A 64 34.73 30.31 -35.78
C THR A 64 33.76 30.76 -34.67
N GLU A 65 34.26 31.51 -33.68
CA GLU A 65 33.50 32.28 -32.68
C GLU A 65 32.87 33.57 -33.26
N ILE A 66 31.69 33.97 -32.76
CA ILE A 66 31.24 35.38 -32.72
C ILE A 66 30.49 35.66 -31.40
N LYS A 67 30.95 36.69 -30.68
CA LYS A 67 30.32 37.32 -29.50
C LYS A 67 29.28 38.38 -29.91
N ALA A 68 28.17 38.49 -29.18
CA ALA A 68 27.38 39.72 -28.99
C ALA A 68 26.54 39.58 -27.68
N LYS A 69 26.87 40.25 -26.58
CA LYS A 69 26.39 41.59 -26.13
C LYS A 69 24.87 41.78 -26.15
N SER A 70 24.32 41.80 -24.94
CA SER A 70 22.94 42.10 -24.55
C SER A 70 22.68 43.61 -24.45
N SER A 71 21.53 44.06 -24.93
CA SER A 71 20.97 45.39 -24.74
C SER A 71 19.66 45.31 -23.94
N GLU A 72 19.58 46.07 -22.85
CA GLU A 72 18.39 46.34 -22.05
C GLU A 72 17.46 47.34 -22.73
N THR A 73 16.14 47.25 -22.50
CA THR A 73 15.23 48.42 -22.46
C THR A 73 14.01 48.16 -21.56
N LYS A 74 14.00 48.89 -20.43
CA LYS A 74 12.94 49.63 -19.70
C LYS A 74 11.47 49.15 -19.67
N ILE A 75 10.91 49.10 -18.45
CA ILE A 75 9.49 49.34 -18.15
C ILE A 75 9.37 50.31 -16.94
N ASN A 76 8.38 51.20 -17.01
CA ASN A 76 8.10 52.38 -16.19
C ASN A 76 7.80 52.14 -14.70
N THR A 77 8.21 53.07 -13.84
CA THR A 77 7.82 53.19 -12.42
C THR A 77 7.10 54.51 -12.12
N THR A 78 6.03 54.45 -11.34
CA THR A 78 5.35 55.59 -10.69
C THR A 78 5.90 55.79 -9.28
N HIS A 79 6.23 57.04 -8.93
CA HIS A 79 6.88 57.46 -7.68
C HIS A 79 5.91 57.61 -6.49
N SER A 80 6.27 57.12 -5.30
CA SER A 80 5.70 57.57 -4.01
C SER A 80 6.58 58.67 -3.39
N GLN A 81 5.96 59.74 -2.87
CA GLN A 81 6.65 60.85 -2.18
C GLN A 81 6.93 60.49 -0.71
N ILE A 82 8.09 60.90 -0.21
CA ILE A 82 8.59 60.64 1.14
C ILE A 82 8.49 61.92 1.98
N THR A 83 7.96 61.86 3.21
CA THR A 83 7.90 62.97 4.16
C THR A 83 8.69 62.67 5.45
N TYR A 84 9.17 63.71 6.16
CA TYR A 84 10.02 63.65 7.35
C TYR A 84 9.35 64.39 8.52
N ALA A 85 9.38 63.86 9.75
CA ALA A 85 8.76 64.47 10.92
C ALA A 85 9.67 64.45 12.17
N CYS A 86 9.47 65.40 13.09
CA CYS A 86 10.27 65.47 14.32
C CYS A 86 9.75 64.46 15.36
N PRO A 87 10.59 63.56 15.90
CA PRO A 87 10.13 62.56 16.88
C PRO A 87 9.57 63.18 18.18
N MET A 88 10.05 64.37 18.56
CA MET A 88 9.58 65.11 19.74
C MET A 88 8.41 66.08 19.47
N HIS A 89 8.16 66.43 18.20
CA HIS A 89 7.12 67.38 17.79
C HIS A 89 6.45 66.84 16.52
N PRO A 90 5.58 65.82 16.63
CA PRO A 90 5.05 65.08 15.48
C PRO A 90 4.22 65.93 14.49
N GLU A 91 3.81 67.13 14.90
CA GLU A 91 3.15 68.13 14.06
C GLU A 91 4.13 68.86 13.11
N VAL A 92 5.43 68.80 13.37
CA VAL A 92 6.46 69.37 12.50
C VAL A 92 6.82 68.33 11.44
N VAL A 93 6.28 68.49 10.24
CA VAL A 93 6.51 67.62 9.07
C VAL A 93 7.10 68.44 7.93
N ALA A 94 8.04 67.88 7.19
CA ALA A 94 8.68 68.49 6.03
C ALA A 94 8.91 67.46 4.92
N ASP A 95 8.87 67.93 3.68
CA ASP A 95 8.99 67.09 2.49
C ASP A 95 10.47 66.74 2.18
N LYS A 96 11.40 67.18 3.05
CA LYS A 96 12.85 67.06 2.91
C LYS A 96 13.49 66.87 4.30
N PRO A 97 14.64 66.18 4.40
CA PRO A 97 15.38 66.09 5.67
C PRO A 97 15.79 67.48 6.17
N GLY A 98 15.73 67.68 7.49
CA GLY A 98 16.08 68.96 8.12
C GLY A 98 16.09 68.85 9.64
N LYS A 99 16.31 69.96 10.35
CA LYS A 99 16.20 70.03 11.81
C LYS A 99 14.90 70.70 12.21
N CYS A 100 14.27 70.19 13.26
CA CYS A 100 13.04 70.73 13.82
C CYS A 100 13.29 72.16 14.33
N PRO A 101 12.54 73.17 13.85
CA PRO A 101 12.72 74.56 14.28
C PRO A 101 12.27 74.80 15.74
N LYS A 102 11.59 73.83 16.38
CA LYS A 102 11.18 73.93 17.80
C LYS A 102 12.20 73.37 18.78
N CYS A 103 12.86 72.25 18.46
CA CYS A 103 13.80 71.60 19.38
C CYS A 103 15.19 71.34 18.81
N GLY A 104 15.44 71.64 17.54
CA GLY A 104 16.73 71.46 16.88
C GLY A 104 17.12 70.02 16.53
N MET A 105 16.29 69.02 16.85
CA MET A 105 16.53 67.61 16.50
C MET A 105 16.30 67.33 15.00
N GLU A 106 16.99 66.35 14.43
CA GLU A 106 16.79 65.97 13.02
C GLU A 106 15.40 65.35 12.79
N LEU A 107 14.79 65.71 11.67
CA LEU A 107 13.50 65.18 11.21
C LEU A 107 13.73 63.79 10.62
N GLU A 108 13.00 62.81 11.13
CA GLU A 108 13.11 61.41 10.72
C GLU A 108 12.07 61.07 9.66
N LYS A 109 12.42 60.16 8.74
CA LYS A 109 11.57 59.77 7.62
C LYS A 109 10.32 59.03 8.12
N LYS A 110 9.14 59.55 7.79
CA LYS A 110 7.85 58.95 8.17
C LYS A 110 7.36 58.09 7.01
N GLU A 111 7.34 56.77 7.20
CA GLU A 111 6.70 55.85 6.26
C GLU A 111 5.19 55.86 6.54
N ASP A 112 4.38 56.25 5.54
CA ASP A 112 2.94 56.33 5.67
C ASP A 112 2.33 54.92 5.88
N HIS A 113 1.98 54.63 7.12
CA HIS A 113 0.98 53.62 7.45
C HIS A 113 -0.32 54.35 7.81
N SER A 114 -1.17 54.59 6.80
CA SER A 114 -2.55 55.01 7.04
C SER A 114 -3.34 53.85 7.67
N PRO A 115 -4.03 54.06 8.81
CA PRO A 115 -4.89 53.07 9.42
C PRO A 115 -6.30 53.24 8.86
N THR A 116 -6.54 52.83 7.63
CA THR A 116 -7.90 52.76 7.04
C THR A 116 -7.88 51.88 5.80
N ASP A 117 -7.42 50.66 5.97
CA ASP A 117 -7.92 49.52 5.20
C ASP A 117 -7.75 48.31 6.13
N LYS A 118 -8.87 47.71 6.55
CA LYS A 118 -8.80 46.34 7.06
C LYS A 118 -8.12 45.54 5.96
N PRO A 119 -7.05 44.77 6.24
CA PRO A 119 -6.66 43.74 5.30
C PRO A 119 -7.93 42.91 5.08
N LYS A 120 -8.36 42.75 3.84
CA LYS A 120 -9.17 41.56 3.53
C LYS A 120 -8.30 40.42 4.02
N GLU A 121 -8.71 39.80 5.13
CA GLU A 121 -8.16 38.52 5.57
C GLU A 121 -8.26 37.59 4.37
N GLU A 122 -7.15 37.41 3.67
CA GLU A 122 -7.00 36.33 2.71
C GLU A 122 -7.07 35.05 3.54
N GLY A 123 -8.23 34.40 3.49
CA GLY A 123 -8.54 33.22 4.28
C GLY A 123 -7.47 32.15 4.09
N SER A 124 -6.70 31.92 5.16
CA SER A 124 -5.97 30.68 5.33
C SER A 124 -6.93 29.65 5.92
N VAL A 125 -6.74 28.40 5.52
CA VAL A 125 -7.54 27.23 5.94
C VAL A 125 -7.43 26.92 7.46
N LEU A 126 -6.63 27.71 8.20
CA LEU A 126 -6.57 27.67 9.66
C LEU A 126 -7.90 28.00 10.37
N LYS A 127 -8.96 28.43 9.66
CA LYS A 127 -10.32 28.55 10.24
C LYS A 127 -10.83 27.25 10.87
N ARG A 128 -10.45 26.08 10.34
CA ARG A 128 -10.86 24.78 10.91
C ARG A 128 -10.02 24.37 12.13
N ASN A 129 -8.85 24.98 12.34
CA ASN A 129 -7.78 24.36 13.13
C ASN A 129 -6.91 25.30 14.00
N SER A 130 -7.29 26.56 14.29
CA SER A 130 -6.57 27.34 15.30
C SER A 130 -7.37 28.45 15.98
N GLU A 131 -6.95 28.76 17.21
CA GLU A 131 -7.65 29.41 18.32
C GLU A 131 -8.05 30.90 18.14
N ASN A 132 -7.98 31.52 16.96
CA ASN A 132 -8.16 32.98 16.81
C ASN A 132 -9.19 33.46 15.78
N GLY A 133 -10.30 32.74 15.60
CA GLY A 133 -11.50 33.27 14.93
C GLY A 133 -12.74 32.63 15.53
N ARG A 134 -13.41 33.34 16.47
CA ARG A 134 -14.53 32.85 17.29
C ARG A 134 -15.41 31.81 16.56
N ILE A 135 -15.20 30.52 16.85
CA ILE A 135 -16.23 29.49 16.63
C ILE A 135 -17.36 29.84 17.60
N THR A 136 -18.36 30.57 17.11
CA THR A 136 -19.57 30.84 17.88
C THR A 136 -20.40 29.57 17.92
N PHE A 137 -20.16 28.76 18.95
CA PHE A 137 -20.98 27.60 19.26
C PHE A 137 -22.41 28.05 19.56
N GLY A 138 -23.37 27.45 18.84
CA GLY A 138 -24.79 27.79 18.96
C GLY A 138 -25.72 26.87 18.14
N GLY A 139 -25.21 25.77 17.59
CA GLY A 139 -26.02 24.74 16.96
C GLY A 139 -26.77 23.91 18.01
N LYS A 140 -27.66 23.03 17.55
CA LYS A 140 -28.50 22.21 18.42
C LYS A 140 -27.76 20.93 18.83
N THR A 141 -28.20 20.30 19.91
CA THR A 141 -27.81 18.92 20.20
C THR A 141 -28.62 17.99 19.29
N VAL A 142 -27.93 17.17 18.50
CA VAL A 142 -28.55 16.16 17.64
C VAL A 142 -28.23 14.79 18.20
N ARG A 143 -29.27 14.03 18.52
CA ARG A 143 -29.17 12.71 19.12
C ARG A 143 -29.44 11.61 18.09
N TYR A 144 -28.62 10.56 18.12
CA TYR A 144 -28.88 9.29 17.45
C TYR A 144 -28.69 8.10 18.41
N ASP A 145 -29.53 7.08 18.27
CA ASP A 145 -29.42 5.81 18.98
C ASP A 145 -29.14 4.71 17.94
N LEU A 146 -27.99 4.06 18.07
CA LEU A 146 -27.45 3.05 17.17
C LEU A 146 -27.47 1.70 17.86
N TYR A 147 -28.39 0.82 17.46
CA TYR A 147 -28.53 -0.52 17.98
C TYR A 147 -27.77 -1.51 17.08
N VAL A 148 -26.69 -2.06 17.61
CA VAL A 148 -25.80 -2.99 16.90
C VAL A 148 -26.23 -4.42 17.18
N ARG A 149 -26.61 -5.17 16.14
CA ARG A 149 -27.09 -6.56 16.26
C ARG A 149 -26.50 -7.45 15.19
N ASP A 150 -26.37 -8.73 15.52
CA ASP A 150 -26.16 -9.77 14.51
C ASP A 150 -27.36 -9.80 13.55
N THR A 151 -27.05 -10.00 12.27
CA THR A 151 -28.04 -10.25 11.22
C THR A 151 -27.54 -11.37 10.30
N ILE A 152 -28.39 -11.78 9.37
CA ILE A 152 -28.07 -12.77 8.34
C ILE A 152 -28.30 -12.13 6.98
N VAL A 153 -27.32 -12.25 6.09
CA VAL A 153 -27.42 -11.83 4.69
C VAL A 153 -27.22 -13.01 3.76
N ASN A 154 -27.69 -12.87 2.52
CA ASN A 154 -27.58 -13.88 1.49
C ASN A 154 -27.44 -13.22 0.11
N PHE A 155 -26.20 -12.95 -0.29
CA PHE A 155 -25.90 -12.36 -1.60
C PHE A 155 -25.48 -13.38 -2.66
N THR A 156 -25.14 -14.60 -2.23
CA THR A 156 -24.51 -15.66 -3.05
C THR A 156 -25.36 -16.94 -3.13
N GLY A 157 -26.53 -16.95 -2.50
CA GLY A 157 -27.32 -18.15 -2.22
C GLY A 157 -27.04 -18.79 -0.86
N LYS A 158 -26.07 -18.27 -0.08
CA LYS A 158 -25.71 -18.80 1.24
C LYS A 158 -25.99 -17.79 2.35
N ASN A 159 -26.63 -18.27 3.42
CA ASN A 159 -26.82 -17.46 4.63
C ASN A 159 -25.48 -17.27 5.35
N ARG A 160 -25.16 -16.01 5.64
CA ARG A 160 -23.92 -15.60 6.32
C ARG A 160 -24.19 -14.58 7.40
N ARG A 161 -23.43 -14.66 8.49
CA ARG A 161 -23.47 -13.69 9.58
C ARG A 161 -23.01 -12.34 9.04
N ALA A 162 -23.74 -11.29 9.40
CA ALA A 162 -23.32 -9.92 9.25
C ALA A 162 -23.69 -9.13 10.51
N ILE A 163 -23.23 -7.89 10.61
CA ILE A 163 -23.62 -6.95 11.66
C ILE A 163 -24.49 -5.88 11.01
N ALA A 164 -25.60 -5.55 11.66
CA ALA A 164 -26.47 -4.46 11.25
C ALA A 164 -26.61 -3.41 12.35
N ILE A 165 -26.64 -2.15 11.96
CA ILE A 165 -27.00 -1.03 12.83
C ILE A 165 -28.41 -0.59 12.48
N ASN A 166 -29.31 -0.57 13.46
CA ASN A 166 -30.72 -0.22 13.26
C ASN A 166 -31.40 -1.05 12.15
N GLY A 167 -31.03 -2.33 12.04
CA GLY A 167 -31.60 -3.27 11.07
C GLY A 167 -31.07 -3.13 9.63
N LYS A 168 -30.06 -2.28 9.38
CA LYS A 168 -29.45 -2.13 8.06
C LYS A 168 -28.01 -2.66 8.06
N LEU A 169 -27.65 -3.41 7.01
CA LEU A 169 -26.29 -3.92 6.80
C LEU A 169 -25.29 -2.77 6.62
N GLN A 170 -25.68 -1.74 5.89
CA GLN A 170 -24.97 -0.46 5.93
C GLN A 170 -25.71 0.47 6.87
N ALA A 171 -24.98 0.96 7.86
CA ALA A 171 -25.56 1.73 8.94
C ALA A 171 -26.21 3.03 8.42
N PRO A 172 -27.23 3.54 9.13
CA PRO A 172 -27.92 4.76 8.70
C PRO A 172 -26.97 5.93 8.48
N THR A 173 -27.18 6.70 7.42
CA THR A 173 -26.45 7.96 7.25
C THR A 173 -26.82 8.93 8.38
N LEU A 174 -25.81 9.44 9.08
CA LEU A 174 -26.02 10.41 10.15
C LEU A 174 -25.79 11.81 9.61
N TYR A 175 -26.74 12.71 9.88
CA TYR A 175 -26.68 14.10 9.45
C TYR A 175 -26.54 15.03 10.64
N PHE A 176 -25.58 15.94 10.54
CA PHE A 176 -25.37 17.06 11.46
C PHE A 176 -25.13 18.34 10.66
N THR A 177 -25.18 19.48 11.33
CA THR A 177 -24.78 20.79 10.79
C THR A 177 -23.57 21.29 11.55
N GLU A 178 -22.64 21.96 10.87
CA GLU A 178 -21.52 22.62 11.53
C GLU A 178 -22.01 23.55 12.66
N GLY A 179 -21.44 23.37 13.85
CA GLY A 179 -21.86 24.04 15.08
C GLY A 179 -22.79 23.23 15.99
N ASP A 180 -23.37 22.12 15.50
CA ASP A 180 -24.16 21.20 16.32
C ASP A 180 -23.29 20.47 17.36
N THR A 181 -23.94 19.91 18.39
CA THR A 181 -23.33 18.92 19.29
C THR A 181 -23.90 17.55 18.95
N ALA A 182 -23.03 16.59 18.62
CA ALA A 182 -23.42 15.21 18.40
C ALA A 182 -23.54 14.48 19.74
N GLU A 183 -24.67 13.77 19.94
CA GLU A 183 -24.87 12.80 21.02
C GLU A 183 -25.28 11.45 20.42
N ILE A 184 -24.34 10.52 20.31
CA ILE A 184 -24.56 9.24 19.64
C ILE A 184 -24.45 8.11 20.65
N TYR A 185 -25.56 7.43 20.90
CA TYR A 185 -25.65 6.29 21.80
C TYR A 185 -25.43 5.00 21.00
N LEU A 186 -24.33 4.31 21.25
CA LEU A 186 -24.03 2.99 20.68
C LEU A 186 -24.48 1.91 21.66
N HIS A 187 -25.56 1.21 21.33
CA HIS A 187 -26.06 0.08 22.10
C HIS A 187 -25.48 -1.23 21.54
N ASN A 188 -24.55 -1.83 22.27
CA ASN A 188 -23.98 -3.11 21.87
C ASN A 188 -24.93 -4.27 22.26
N MET A 189 -25.59 -4.85 21.27
CA MET A 189 -26.42 -6.05 21.46
C MET A 189 -25.80 -7.31 20.84
N LEU A 190 -24.50 -7.25 20.51
CA LEU A 190 -23.70 -8.39 20.09
C LEU A 190 -23.25 -9.21 21.30
N LYS A 191 -22.68 -10.39 21.02
CA LYS A 191 -22.00 -11.24 22.01
C LYS A 191 -20.49 -10.95 22.10
N GLU A 192 -20.01 -9.94 21.39
CA GLU A 192 -18.61 -9.52 21.31
C GLU A 192 -18.49 -8.02 21.55
N ASN A 193 -17.27 -7.53 21.81
CA ASN A 193 -17.02 -6.09 21.93
C ASN A 193 -17.34 -5.39 20.61
N THR A 194 -17.66 -4.11 20.67
CA THR A 194 -17.86 -3.28 19.49
C THR A 194 -17.47 -1.83 19.80
N GLY A 195 -17.47 -1.00 18.75
CA GLY A 195 -17.02 0.38 18.81
C GLY A 195 -17.17 1.03 17.45
N LEU A 196 -17.14 2.37 17.43
CA LEU A 196 -17.16 3.15 16.19
C LEU A 196 -16.04 4.17 16.21
N HIS A 197 -15.23 4.16 15.16
CA HIS A 197 -14.35 5.23 14.75
C HIS A 197 -15.07 6.20 13.81
N TRP A 198 -14.85 7.50 14.01
CA TRP A 198 -15.42 8.58 13.23
C TRP A 198 -14.38 9.07 12.22
N HIS A 199 -14.32 8.39 11.08
CA HIS A 199 -13.25 8.57 10.10
C HIS A 199 -13.21 9.99 9.52
N GLY A 200 -12.05 10.63 9.66
CA GLY A 200 -11.80 12.00 9.22
C GLY A 200 -12.43 13.09 10.11
N VAL A 201 -12.98 12.74 11.28
CA VAL A 201 -13.59 13.71 12.19
C VAL A 201 -12.57 14.29 13.16
N ILE A 202 -12.53 15.62 13.27
CA ILE A 202 -11.78 16.33 14.31
C ILE A 202 -12.62 16.34 15.59
N LEU A 203 -12.16 15.63 16.61
CA LEU A 203 -12.88 15.43 17.87
C LEU A 203 -11.91 15.24 19.06
N PRO A 204 -12.39 15.30 20.31
CA PRO A 204 -11.58 14.92 21.47
C PRO A 204 -11.11 13.47 21.39
N ASN A 205 -9.85 13.20 21.72
CA ASN A 205 -9.21 11.90 21.53
C ASN A 205 -10.01 10.73 22.13
N GLU A 206 -10.61 10.90 23.32
CA GLU A 206 -11.39 9.84 23.96
C GLU A 206 -12.66 9.43 23.20
N GLN A 207 -13.11 10.25 22.24
CA GLN A 207 -14.28 10.00 21.40
C GLN A 207 -13.91 9.33 20.06
N ASP A 208 -12.62 9.11 19.79
CA ASP A 208 -12.11 8.72 18.47
C ASP A 208 -12.47 7.29 18.06
N GLY A 209 -12.57 6.34 19.01
CA GLY A 209 -13.15 5.03 18.74
C GLY A 209 -12.17 3.90 18.42
N VAL A 210 -10.88 4.05 18.73
CA VAL A 210 -9.89 2.96 18.62
C VAL A 210 -9.78 2.24 19.98
N PRO A 211 -10.21 0.97 20.08
CA PRO A 211 -10.21 0.22 21.32
C PRO A 211 -8.84 0.15 21.97
N TYR A 212 -8.79 0.38 23.28
CA TYR A 212 -7.57 0.34 24.10
C TYR A 212 -6.48 1.36 23.75
N LEU A 213 -6.66 2.18 22.70
CA LEU A 213 -5.75 3.27 22.35
C LEU A 213 -6.37 4.63 22.69
N THR A 214 -7.56 4.90 22.14
CA THR A 214 -8.24 6.19 22.28
C THR A 214 -9.56 6.05 23.04
N THR A 215 -10.29 4.96 22.85
CA THR A 215 -11.61 4.75 23.48
C THR A 215 -11.64 3.38 24.16
N LYS A 216 -12.45 3.23 25.22
CA LYS A 216 -12.65 1.91 25.84
C LYS A 216 -13.50 1.03 24.90
N PRO A 217 -13.27 -0.29 24.86
CA PRO A 217 -14.16 -1.20 24.14
C PRO A 217 -15.58 -1.15 24.74
N VAL A 218 -16.61 -1.21 23.89
CA VAL A 218 -18.01 -1.28 24.34
C VAL A 218 -18.40 -2.74 24.51
N LYS A 219 -18.58 -3.20 25.74
CA LYS A 219 -18.83 -4.61 26.04
C LYS A 219 -20.22 -5.07 25.61
N PRO A 220 -20.44 -6.39 25.43
CA PRO A 220 -21.78 -6.95 25.22
C PRO A 220 -22.80 -6.44 26.23
N GLY A 221 -23.93 -5.91 25.75
CA GLY A 221 -25.00 -5.34 26.58
C GLY A 221 -24.75 -3.91 27.09
N GLU A 222 -23.57 -3.34 26.87
CA GLU A 222 -23.24 -1.97 27.27
C GLU A 222 -23.80 -0.95 26.27
N THR A 223 -24.11 0.25 26.77
CA THR A 223 -24.36 1.44 25.94
C THR A 223 -23.25 2.45 26.15
N HIS A 224 -22.64 2.90 25.05
CA HIS A 224 -21.61 3.93 25.06
C HIS A 224 -22.13 5.22 24.46
N LEU A 225 -21.81 6.37 25.06
CA LEU A 225 -22.15 7.68 24.53
C LEU A 225 -20.91 8.31 23.90
N TYR A 226 -20.98 8.55 22.60
CA TYR A 226 -20.08 9.46 21.91
C TYR A 226 -20.67 10.87 21.95
N LYS A 227 -19.91 11.82 22.49
CA LYS A 227 -20.34 13.22 22.60
C LYS A 227 -19.22 14.18 22.22
N PHE A 228 -19.40 14.89 21.12
CA PHE A 228 -18.44 15.87 20.62
C PHE A 228 -19.14 16.96 19.81
N ARG A 229 -18.44 18.07 19.58
CA ARG A 229 -18.94 19.20 18.80
C ARG A 229 -18.55 19.05 17.34
N ILE A 230 -19.43 19.46 16.44
CA ILE A 230 -19.15 19.47 15.01
C ILE A 230 -18.48 20.79 14.64
N SER A 231 -17.18 20.75 14.36
CA SER A 231 -16.36 21.91 13.98
C SER A 231 -16.01 21.95 12.50
N GLN A 232 -16.57 21.04 11.70
CA GLN A 232 -16.27 20.90 10.28
C GLN A 232 -17.53 20.54 9.48
N ASN A 233 -17.46 20.69 8.16
CA ASN A 233 -18.50 20.29 7.21
C ASN A 233 -17.89 19.39 6.12
N GLY A 234 -18.71 18.60 5.43
CA GLY A 234 -18.27 17.67 4.39
C GLY A 234 -18.86 16.27 4.50
N THR A 235 -18.32 15.35 3.72
CA THR A 235 -18.66 13.92 3.73
C THR A 235 -17.57 13.11 4.43
N TYR A 236 -17.98 12.41 5.47
CA TYR A 236 -17.18 11.52 6.30
C TYR A 236 -17.89 10.17 6.38
N TRP A 237 -17.33 9.26 7.15
CA TRP A 237 -17.95 7.97 7.41
C TRP A 237 -17.54 7.46 8.79
N TYR A 238 -18.17 6.40 9.25
CA TYR A 238 -17.88 5.79 10.54
C TYR A 238 -17.88 4.28 10.38
N HIS A 239 -16.99 3.60 11.10
CA HIS A 239 -16.83 2.15 11.02
C HIS A 239 -16.23 1.58 12.31
N SER A 240 -16.24 0.26 12.46
CA SER A 240 -15.63 -0.38 13.62
C SER A 240 -14.12 -0.53 13.48
N HIS A 241 -13.41 -0.19 14.56
CA HIS A 241 -12.00 -0.54 14.77
C HIS A 241 -11.83 -1.79 15.65
N GLU A 242 -12.91 -2.50 15.96
CA GLU A 242 -12.89 -3.75 16.72
C GLU A 242 -12.71 -4.93 15.77
N ALA A 243 -11.52 -5.54 15.82
CA ALA A 243 -11.13 -6.69 15.02
C ALA A 243 -11.44 -6.50 13.52
N LEU A 244 -12.29 -7.36 12.94
CA LEU A 244 -12.63 -7.37 11.51
C LEU A 244 -14.12 -7.07 11.28
N GLN A 245 -14.78 -6.39 12.21
CA GLN A 245 -16.23 -6.10 12.15
C GLN A 245 -16.61 -5.22 10.96
N GLU A 246 -15.71 -4.35 10.50
CA GLU A 246 -15.92 -3.48 9.33
C GLU A 246 -16.36 -4.28 8.09
N GLN A 247 -15.69 -5.39 7.79
CA GLN A 247 -15.97 -6.20 6.60
C GLN A 247 -17.40 -6.73 6.56
N ILE A 248 -17.98 -7.00 7.73
CA ILE A 248 -19.28 -7.67 7.84
C ILE A 248 -20.42 -6.69 8.12
N GLY A 249 -20.24 -5.40 7.81
CA GLY A 249 -21.32 -4.40 7.80
C GLY A 249 -21.24 -3.34 8.89
N MET A 250 -20.19 -3.31 9.69
CA MET A 250 -20.05 -2.30 10.74
C MET A 250 -19.49 -0.97 10.18
N ASN A 251 -20.20 -0.35 9.24
CA ASN A 251 -19.84 0.90 8.57
C ASN A 251 -21.08 1.73 8.15
N GLY A 252 -20.92 3.05 8.03
CA GLY A 252 -21.98 3.99 7.63
C GLY A 252 -21.46 5.37 7.24
N ILE A 253 -22.28 6.19 6.55
CA ILE A 253 -21.88 7.54 6.11
C ILE A 253 -22.23 8.59 7.18
N LEU A 254 -21.35 9.58 7.31
CA LEU A 254 -21.52 10.73 8.19
C LEU A 254 -21.48 12.01 7.34
N VAL A 255 -22.56 12.81 7.36
CA VAL A 255 -22.65 14.04 6.58
C VAL A 255 -22.76 15.24 7.51
N PHE A 256 -21.81 16.15 7.41
CA PHE A 256 -21.83 17.43 8.08
C PHE A 256 -22.19 18.54 7.09
N LYS A 257 -23.37 19.13 7.25
CA LYS A 257 -23.85 20.23 6.42
C LYS A 257 -23.12 21.52 6.81
N LYS A 258 -22.88 22.38 5.81
CA LYS A 258 -22.41 23.76 6.04
C LYS A 258 -23.37 24.50 6.95
N ARG A 259 -22.84 25.44 7.73
CA ARG A 259 -23.62 26.28 8.65
C ARG A 259 -24.70 27.05 7.89
N GLU A 260 -25.82 27.31 8.55
CA GLU A 260 -26.88 28.16 7.97
C GLU A 260 -26.33 29.54 7.57
N GLY A 261 -26.70 29.99 6.38
CA GLY A 261 -26.23 31.26 5.80
C GLY A 261 -24.91 31.18 5.03
N GLU A 262 -24.18 30.06 5.09
CA GLU A 262 -22.99 29.88 4.24
C GLU A 262 -23.36 29.58 2.78
N PRO A 263 -22.59 30.12 1.80
CA PRO A 263 -22.77 29.80 0.41
C PRO A 263 -22.65 28.29 0.16
N LYS A 264 -23.68 27.72 -0.45
CA LYS A 264 -23.72 26.31 -0.85
C LYS A 264 -24.30 26.18 -2.25
N THR A 265 -23.76 25.25 -3.02
CA THR A 265 -24.36 24.85 -4.30
C THR A 265 -25.62 24.04 -4.02
N GLU A 266 -26.72 24.41 -4.65
CA GLU A 266 -27.95 23.63 -4.61
C GLU A 266 -27.91 22.51 -5.65
N TYR A 267 -28.33 21.33 -5.24
CA TYR A 267 -28.45 20.14 -6.08
C TYR A 267 -29.90 19.66 -6.05
N ASN A 268 -30.36 19.06 -7.14
CA ASN A 268 -31.70 18.47 -7.22
C ASN A 268 -31.82 17.25 -6.30
N ALA A 269 -30.72 16.52 -6.11
CA ALA A 269 -30.60 15.44 -5.13
C ALA A 269 -29.20 15.39 -4.54
N ASP A 270 -29.12 14.99 -3.26
CA ASP A 270 -27.88 14.77 -2.51
C ASP A 270 -27.95 13.34 -1.94
N ILE A 271 -27.19 12.42 -2.52
CA ILE A 271 -27.33 10.98 -2.33
C ILE A 271 -26.07 10.41 -1.67
N PRO A 272 -26.16 9.82 -0.47
CA PRO A 272 -25.08 9.04 0.13
C PRO A 272 -24.81 7.78 -0.68
N VAL A 273 -23.53 7.49 -0.92
CA VAL A 273 -23.07 6.32 -1.67
C VAL A 273 -21.95 5.63 -0.91
N LEU A 274 -22.27 4.55 -0.19
CA LEU A 274 -21.28 3.75 0.54
C LEU A 274 -20.93 2.51 -0.26
N LEU A 275 -19.69 2.44 -0.71
CA LEU A 275 -19.12 1.30 -1.41
C LEU A 275 -18.65 0.26 -0.39
N GLY A 276 -18.76 -1.02 -0.73
CA GLY A 276 -18.28 -2.10 0.11
C GLY A 276 -17.98 -3.36 -0.68
N ASP A 277 -17.26 -4.27 -0.06
CA ASP A 277 -16.96 -5.60 -0.55
C ASP A 277 -17.53 -6.66 0.41
N TRP A 278 -17.87 -7.83 -0.14
CA TRP A 278 -18.50 -8.91 0.63
C TRP A 278 -17.86 -10.25 0.29
N SER A 279 -17.47 -10.98 1.32
CA SER A 279 -17.01 -12.37 1.22
C SER A 279 -17.90 -13.27 2.07
N ASP A 280 -18.23 -14.45 1.54
CA ASP A 280 -18.92 -15.48 2.32
C ASP A 280 -18.00 -16.16 3.35
N ASP A 281 -16.69 -15.94 3.28
CA ASP A 281 -15.75 -16.49 4.24
C ASP A 281 -15.66 -15.61 5.49
N ASP A 282 -15.54 -16.27 6.65
CA ASP A 282 -15.33 -15.58 7.92
C ASP A 282 -14.07 -14.71 7.85
N PRO A 283 -14.12 -13.41 8.19
CA PRO A 283 -12.97 -12.50 8.07
C PRO A 283 -11.72 -13.00 8.80
N MET A 284 -11.87 -13.67 9.95
CA MET A 284 -10.73 -14.23 10.68
C MET A 284 -10.08 -15.38 9.93
N GLN A 285 -10.87 -16.15 9.17
CA GLN A 285 -10.33 -17.18 8.27
C GLN A 285 -9.64 -16.57 7.05
N ILE A 286 -10.10 -15.42 6.56
CA ILE A 286 -9.41 -14.66 5.51
C ILE A 286 -8.06 -14.18 6.03
N ALA A 287 -8.02 -13.48 7.17
CA ALA A 287 -6.80 -12.99 7.81
C ALA A 287 -5.80 -14.13 8.07
N ARG A 288 -6.29 -15.26 8.60
CA ARG A 288 -5.46 -16.46 8.82
C ARG A 288 -4.84 -16.97 7.52
N ARG A 289 -5.63 -17.09 6.43
CA ARG A 289 -5.12 -17.60 5.14
C ARG A 289 -4.05 -16.69 4.55
N LEU A 290 -4.27 -15.37 4.61
CA LEU A 290 -3.30 -14.38 4.16
C LEU A 290 -1.97 -14.56 4.92
N HIS A 291 -2.02 -14.67 6.26
CA HIS A 291 -0.83 -14.81 7.09
C HIS A 291 -0.03 -16.11 6.85
N MET A 292 -0.65 -17.17 6.32
CA MET A 292 -0.04 -18.51 6.20
C MET A 292 0.65 -18.81 4.86
N ALA A 293 0.70 -17.88 3.90
CA ALA A 293 1.40 -18.05 2.62
C ALA A 293 0.90 -19.15 1.66
N ASN A 294 -0.20 -19.85 1.96
CA ASN A 294 -0.40 -21.20 1.39
C ASN A 294 -1.76 -21.50 0.78
N THR A 295 -2.49 -20.49 0.28
CA THR A 295 -3.72 -20.79 -0.47
C THR A 295 -3.85 -19.94 -1.72
N ASP A 296 -3.40 -20.51 -2.84
CA ASP A 296 -3.67 -20.02 -4.20
C ASP A 296 -5.15 -19.92 -4.56
N TRP A 297 -6.04 -20.35 -3.67
CA TRP A 297 -7.47 -20.38 -3.88
C TRP A 297 -8.04 -19.03 -4.32
N TYR A 298 -7.58 -17.91 -3.75
CA TYR A 298 -8.04 -16.59 -4.17
C TYR A 298 -7.58 -16.23 -5.58
N ALA A 299 -6.33 -16.49 -5.94
CA ALA A 299 -5.86 -16.34 -7.32
C ALA A 299 -6.66 -17.22 -8.30
N VAL A 300 -6.98 -18.46 -7.91
CA VAL A 300 -7.83 -19.38 -8.70
C VAL A 300 -9.24 -18.82 -8.88
N LYS A 301 -9.84 -18.25 -7.83
CA LYS A 301 -11.18 -17.69 -7.81
C LYS A 301 -11.30 -16.41 -8.64
N LYS A 302 -10.33 -15.50 -8.49
CA LYS A 302 -10.19 -14.29 -9.31
C LYS A 302 -9.85 -14.61 -10.77
N ASN A 303 -9.30 -15.80 -11.02
CA ASN A 303 -8.70 -16.17 -12.30
C ASN A 303 -7.56 -15.20 -12.64
N ALA A 304 -6.70 -15.01 -11.64
CA ALA A 304 -5.49 -14.20 -11.64
C ALA A 304 -4.22 -15.05 -11.53
N VAL A 305 -4.34 -16.39 -11.55
CA VAL A 305 -3.17 -17.28 -11.62
C VAL A 305 -2.36 -16.94 -12.87
N GLN A 306 -1.04 -16.83 -12.70
CA GLN A 306 -0.10 -16.62 -13.79
C GLN A 306 0.77 -17.87 -13.91
N SER A 307 0.19 -18.91 -14.51
CA SER A 307 0.82 -20.23 -14.60
C SER A 307 1.85 -20.33 -15.73
N TYR A 308 2.73 -21.33 -15.65
CA TYR A 308 3.67 -21.64 -16.73
C TYR A 308 2.96 -21.99 -18.04
N TRP A 309 1.83 -22.70 -17.98
CA TRP A 309 1.03 -22.98 -19.18
C TRP A 309 0.49 -21.71 -19.84
N GLU A 310 -0.08 -20.78 -19.06
CA GLU A 310 -0.56 -19.48 -19.59
C GLU A 310 0.59 -18.62 -20.12
N ALA A 311 1.74 -18.65 -19.44
CA ALA A 311 2.94 -17.95 -19.88
C ALA A 311 3.44 -18.50 -21.22
N ILE A 312 3.47 -19.82 -21.43
CA ILE A 312 3.84 -20.42 -22.72
C ILE A 312 2.84 -20.05 -23.81
N LYS A 313 1.54 -20.22 -23.54
CA LYS A 313 0.46 -19.93 -24.51
C LYS A 313 0.43 -18.46 -24.95
N SER A 314 0.77 -17.54 -24.06
CA SER A 314 0.80 -16.10 -24.33
C SER A 314 2.17 -15.55 -24.75
N GLY A 315 3.21 -16.39 -24.88
CA GLY A 315 4.56 -15.94 -25.23
C GLY A 315 5.33 -15.25 -24.09
N ASN A 316 4.85 -15.33 -22.84
CA ASN A 316 5.39 -14.69 -21.65
C ASN A 316 6.25 -15.62 -20.77
N PHE A 317 6.72 -16.76 -21.28
CA PHE A 317 7.54 -17.71 -20.50
C PHE A 317 8.77 -17.04 -19.84
N GLY A 318 9.52 -16.23 -20.60
CA GLY A 318 10.69 -15.52 -20.06
C GLY A 318 10.33 -14.51 -18.97
N THR A 319 9.19 -13.82 -19.10
CA THR A 319 8.66 -12.90 -18.09
C THR A 319 8.36 -13.65 -16.78
N LYS A 320 7.67 -14.78 -16.88
CA LYS A 320 7.33 -15.62 -15.72
C LYS A 320 8.56 -16.19 -15.03
N ALA A 321 9.51 -16.73 -15.79
CA ALA A 321 10.75 -17.28 -15.25
C ALA A 321 11.61 -16.21 -14.58
N LEU A 322 11.71 -15.01 -15.16
CA LEU A 322 12.47 -13.90 -14.57
C LEU A 322 11.83 -13.40 -13.27
N ASN A 323 10.50 -13.37 -13.18
CA ASN A 323 9.78 -12.98 -11.97
C ASN A 323 10.10 -13.94 -10.81
N GLU A 324 9.97 -15.24 -11.05
CA GLU A 324 10.30 -16.23 -10.02
C GLU A 324 11.81 -16.27 -9.71
N TRP A 325 12.68 -16.04 -10.69
CA TRP A 325 14.12 -15.89 -10.47
C TRP A 325 14.42 -14.77 -9.47
N LYS A 326 13.66 -13.68 -9.51
CA LYS A 326 13.74 -12.57 -8.55
C LYS A 326 13.09 -12.85 -7.20
N ARG A 327 12.59 -14.07 -6.98
CA ARG A 327 11.80 -14.48 -5.79
C ARG A 327 10.49 -13.70 -5.66
N MET A 328 9.90 -13.32 -6.79
CA MET A 328 8.61 -12.65 -6.82
C MET A 328 7.53 -13.69 -7.10
N GLU A 329 6.46 -13.62 -6.32
CA GLU A 329 5.22 -14.34 -6.60
C GLU A 329 4.48 -13.72 -7.79
N ALA A 330 3.37 -14.34 -8.17
CA ALA A 330 2.47 -13.76 -9.17
C ALA A 330 2.02 -12.36 -8.73
N MET A 331 1.92 -11.45 -9.69
CA MET A 331 1.44 -10.10 -9.44
C MET A 331 -0.09 -10.11 -9.34
N ASP A 332 -0.58 -9.43 -8.30
CA ASP A 332 -1.99 -9.23 -8.03
C ASP A 332 -2.20 -7.79 -7.54
N VAL A 333 -3.37 -7.23 -7.82
CA VAL A 333 -3.74 -5.86 -7.39
C VAL A 333 -4.70 -5.88 -6.19
N SER A 334 -5.12 -7.07 -5.75
CA SER A 334 -5.99 -7.27 -4.61
C SER A 334 -5.56 -8.50 -3.81
N ASP A 335 -5.60 -8.45 -2.49
CA ASP A 335 -5.18 -9.59 -1.65
C ASP A 335 -6.27 -10.65 -1.52
N VAL A 336 -7.53 -10.21 -1.49
CA VAL A 336 -8.67 -11.01 -1.10
C VAL A 336 -9.60 -11.19 -2.28
N TYR A 337 -10.13 -12.40 -2.43
CA TYR A 337 -11.27 -12.63 -3.30
C TYR A 337 -12.57 -12.30 -2.55
N TYR A 338 -13.35 -11.38 -3.11
CA TYR A 338 -14.71 -11.07 -2.65
C TYR A 338 -15.74 -11.68 -3.60
N ASP A 339 -16.83 -12.19 -3.04
CA ASP A 339 -17.92 -12.82 -3.78
C ASP A 339 -18.86 -11.78 -4.42
N LYS A 340 -19.05 -10.64 -3.75
CA LYS A 340 -19.92 -9.55 -4.20
C LYS A 340 -19.36 -8.20 -3.81
N PHE A 341 -19.70 -7.20 -4.60
CA PHE A 341 -19.45 -5.79 -4.30
C PHE A 341 -20.80 -5.13 -4.04
N LEU A 342 -20.81 -4.15 -3.15
CA LEU A 342 -22.01 -3.53 -2.62
C LEU A 342 -21.95 -2.02 -2.84
N ILE A 343 -23.11 -1.44 -3.14
CA ILE A 343 -23.40 -0.02 -3.10
C ILE A 343 -24.66 0.15 -2.26
N ASN A 344 -24.58 0.97 -1.22
CA ASN A 344 -25.73 1.19 -0.32
C ASN A 344 -26.27 -0.11 0.32
N GLY A 345 -25.40 -1.11 0.53
CA GLY A 345 -25.69 -2.38 1.21
C GLY A 345 -26.23 -3.47 0.29
N SER A 346 -26.21 -3.24 -1.02
CA SER A 346 -26.77 -4.14 -2.04
C SER A 346 -25.90 -4.18 -3.29
N PRO A 347 -25.89 -5.28 -4.08
CA PRO A 347 -25.14 -5.31 -5.34
C PRO A 347 -25.64 -4.31 -6.39
N SER A 348 -26.93 -3.94 -6.31
CA SER A 348 -27.54 -2.93 -7.18
C SER A 348 -28.62 -2.18 -6.41
N SER A 349 -28.67 -0.87 -6.59
CA SER A 349 -29.71 0.00 -6.05
C SER A 349 -30.21 0.98 -7.11
N ASP A 350 -31.42 1.51 -6.95
CA ASP A 350 -32.05 2.43 -7.90
C ASP A 350 -32.53 3.71 -7.19
N TYR A 351 -32.34 4.86 -7.85
CA TYR A 351 -32.84 6.16 -7.44
C TYR A 351 -33.62 6.78 -8.62
N SER A 352 -34.92 6.49 -8.67
CA SER A 352 -35.78 6.78 -9.83
C SER A 352 -36.30 8.22 -9.91
N ASN A 353 -36.25 8.98 -8.81
CA ASN A 353 -36.85 10.31 -8.69
C ASN A 353 -35.98 11.43 -9.30
N LEU A 354 -35.44 11.20 -10.50
CA LEU A 354 -34.60 12.16 -11.22
C LEU A 354 -35.09 12.29 -12.68
N LYS A 355 -35.00 13.50 -13.21
CA LYS A 355 -35.35 13.84 -14.61
C LYS A 355 -34.16 14.44 -15.35
N ALA A 356 -34.26 14.49 -16.68
CA ALA A 356 -33.28 15.14 -17.52
C ALA A 356 -32.95 16.56 -17.04
N GLY A 357 -31.66 16.90 -17.02
CA GLY A 357 -31.13 18.17 -16.54
C GLY A 357 -30.91 18.27 -15.03
N ASP A 358 -31.39 17.31 -14.23
CA ASP A 358 -31.14 17.32 -12.79
C ASP A 358 -29.65 17.16 -12.48
N LYS A 359 -29.14 18.01 -11.59
CA LYS A 359 -27.81 17.92 -11.02
C LYS A 359 -27.87 17.15 -9.71
N VAL A 360 -27.08 16.08 -9.63
CA VAL A 360 -27.08 15.16 -8.50
C VAL A 360 -25.70 15.17 -7.86
N ARG A 361 -25.65 15.43 -6.55
CA ARG A 361 -24.44 15.20 -5.74
C ARG A 361 -24.47 13.78 -5.21
N LEU A 362 -23.42 13.02 -5.50
CA LEU A 362 -23.16 11.73 -4.88
C LEU A 362 -22.05 11.91 -3.84
N ARG A 363 -22.33 11.51 -2.61
CA ARG A 363 -21.37 11.52 -1.49
C ARG A 363 -20.78 10.13 -1.37
N VAL A 364 -19.71 9.89 -2.10
CA VAL A 364 -19.09 8.57 -2.20
C VAL A 364 -18.12 8.38 -1.04
N ALA A 365 -18.28 7.30 -0.28
CA ALA A 365 -17.30 6.81 0.68
C ALA A 365 -16.97 5.36 0.35
N ASN A 366 -15.69 5.01 0.33
CA ASN A 366 -15.28 3.62 0.19
C ASN A 366 -15.11 2.96 1.55
N GLY A 367 -16.11 2.19 1.99
CA GLY A 367 -16.06 1.39 3.22
C GLY A 367 -15.77 -0.10 2.97
N GLY A 368 -15.17 -0.44 1.83
CA GLY A 368 -14.69 -1.80 1.56
C GLY A 368 -13.47 -2.13 2.41
N SER A 369 -13.28 -3.39 2.76
CA SER A 369 -12.18 -3.82 3.64
C SER A 369 -10.81 -3.83 2.95
N SER A 370 -10.77 -4.07 1.64
CA SER A 370 -9.51 -3.96 0.88
C SER A 370 -9.71 -3.56 -0.58
N THR A 371 -10.96 -3.44 -1.06
CA THR A 371 -11.24 -3.17 -2.47
C THR A 371 -11.13 -1.70 -2.83
N TYR A 372 -10.34 -1.42 -3.86
CA TYR A 372 -10.36 -0.15 -4.58
C TYR A 372 -11.43 -0.20 -5.68
N PHE A 373 -12.14 0.91 -5.90
CA PHE A 373 -13.21 0.99 -6.90
C PHE A 373 -12.94 2.02 -7.98
N TRP A 374 -12.99 1.57 -9.24
CA TRP A 374 -13.14 2.45 -10.39
C TRP A 374 -14.59 2.90 -10.53
N LEU A 375 -14.80 4.21 -10.48
CA LEU A 375 -16.10 4.84 -10.66
C LEU A 375 -16.28 5.30 -12.10
N ASN A 376 -17.36 4.83 -12.72
CA ASN A 376 -17.79 5.19 -14.06
C ASN A 376 -19.26 5.61 -14.07
N TYR A 377 -19.62 6.53 -14.95
CA TYR A 377 -20.99 6.99 -15.11
C TYR A 377 -21.45 6.84 -16.57
N GLY A 378 -22.56 6.13 -16.78
CA GLY A 378 -23.15 5.91 -18.11
C GLY A 378 -23.71 7.19 -18.73
N GLY A 379 -24.00 8.22 -17.93
CA GLY A 379 -24.49 9.52 -18.40
C GLY A 379 -23.41 10.52 -18.79
N GLY A 380 -22.13 10.13 -18.80
CA GLY A 380 -21.02 10.97 -19.25
C GLY A 380 -19.97 11.24 -18.18
N LYS A 381 -19.53 12.48 -18.07
CA LYS A 381 -18.41 12.85 -17.18
C LYS A 381 -18.85 12.99 -15.73
N ILE A 382 -17.87 12.79 -14.84
CA ILE A 382 -18.00 13.00 -13.41
C ILE A 382 -17.29 14.30 -13.06
N LYS A 383 -17.95 15.19 -12.33
CA LYS A 383 -17.33 16.41 -11.81
C LYS A 383 -17.00 16.22 -10.32
N VAL A 384 -15.73 16.19 -9.96
CA VAL A 384 -15.29 16.09 -8.57
C VAL A 384 -15.35 17.48 -7.93
N VAL A 385 -16.05 17.62 -6.80
CA VAL A 385 -16.28 18.89 -6.10
C VAL A 385 -15.77 18.88 -4.65
N GLY A 386 -15.49 17.71 -4.08
CA GLY A 386 -14.85 17.58 -2.78
C GLY A 386 -14.14 16.24 -2.60
N ASN A 387 -13.23 16.18 -1.64
CA ASN A 387 -12.50 14.99 -1.23
C ASN A 387 -12.29 14.99 0.28
N ASP A 388 -12.48 13.84 0.94
CA ASP A 388 -12.20 13.63 2.38
C ASP A 388 -12.78 14.73 3.29
N GLY A 389 -14.00 15.19 2.98
CA GLY A 389 -14.69 16.26 3.70
C GLY A 389 -14.23 17.69 3.38
N ASN A 390 -13.39 17.88 2.37
CA ASN A 390 -12.87 19.17 1.96
C ASN A 390 -13.33 19.54 0.54
N ASP A 391 -13.75 20.81 0.34
CA ASP A 391 -14.12 21.31 -0.98
C ASP A 391 -12.87 21.42 -1.88
N VAL A 392 -13.01 21.14 -3.17
CA VAL A 392 -11.99 21.39 -4.19
C VAL A 392 -12.50 22.29 -5.30
N VAL A 393 -11.58 22.91 -6.03
CA VAL A 393 -11.94 23.55 -7.30
C VAL A 393 -12.51 22.48 -8.24
N PRO A 394 -13.77 22.62 -8.71
CA PRO A 394 -14.43 21.56 -9.46
C PRO A 394 -13.64 21.11 -10.69
N ILE A 395 -13.51 19.80 -10.86
CA ILE A 395 -12.79 19.21 -11.99
C ILE A 395 -13.57 18.07 -12.64
N GLU A 396 -13.71 18.14 -13.95
CA GLU A 396 -14.34 17.08 -14.74
C GLU A 396 -13.33 16.00 -15.13
N VAL A 397 -13.72 14.75 -14.93
CA VAL A 397 -12.97 13.53 -15.26
C VAL A 397 -13.90 12.50 -15.89
N ASP A 398 -13.34 11.57 -16.65
CA ASP A 398 -14.09 10.47 -17.26
C ASP A 398 -14.24 9.28 -16.28
N ARG A 399 -13.28 9.12 -15.37
CA ARG A 399 -13.31 8.14 -14.26
C ARG A 399 -12.35 8.54 -13.15
N LEU A 400 -12.58 7.99 -11.97
CA LEU A 400 -11.67 8.08 -10.82
C LEU A 400 -11.59 6.72 -10.13
N ILE A 401 -10.44 6.42 -9.52
CA ILE A 401 -10.30 5.31 -8.58
C ILE A 401 -10.47 5.87 -7.18
N VAL A 402 -11.20 5.16 -6.33
CA VAL A 402 -11.39 5.53 -4.92
C VAL A 402 -10.72 4.45 -4.08
N GLY A 403 -9.64 4.83 -3.40
CA GLY A 403 -8.96 3.97 -2.45
C GLY A 403 -9.82 3.66 -1.24
N VAL A 404 -9.43 2.64 -0.48
CA VAL A 404 -10.14 2.30 0.75
C VAL A 404 -10.15 3.53 1.65
N SER A 405 -11.35 3.90 2.11
CA SER A 405 -11.64 5.01 3.03
C SER A 405 -11.54 6.41 2.48
N GLU A 406 -11.17 6.57 1.21
CA GLU A 406 -11.33 7.87 0.55
C GLU A 406 -12.81 8.23 0.45
N THR A 407 -13.11 9.51 0.65
CA THR A 407 -14.42 10.06 0.30
C THR A 407 -14.30 11.07 -0.83
N TYR A 408 -15.27 11.06 -1.73
CA TYR A 408 -15.38 12.02 -2.81
C TYR A 408 -16.82 12.51 -2.91
N ASP A 409 -16.96 13.82 -2.95
CA ASP A 409 -18.20 14.44 -3.37
C ASP A 409 -18.11 14.71 -4.86
N ILE A 410 -19.02 14.09 -5.63
CA ILE A 410 -19.07 14.20 -7.08
C ILE A 410 -20.43 14.71 -7.54
N GLU A 411 -20.43 15.51 -8.59
CA GLU A 411 -21.61 15.99 -9.31
C GLU A 411 -21.73 15.19 -10.62
N VAL A 412 -22.93 14.65 -10.86
CA VAL A 412 -23.34 14.07 -12.14
C VAL A 412 -24.63 14.76 -12.61
N THR A 413 -24.79 14.91 -13.91
CA THR A 413 -26.01 15.47 -14.52
C THR A 413 -26.74 14.37 -15.27
N ILE A 414 -28.06 14.29 -15.10
CA ILE A 414 -28.90 13.34 -15.83
C ILE A 414 -29.12 13.86 -17.26
N PRO A 415 -28.58 13.22 -18.32
CA PRO A 415 -28.64 13.78 -19.68
C PRO A 415 -30.04 13.72 -20.31
N GLU A 416 -30.74 12.61 -20.12
CA GLU A 416 -32.04 12.31 -20.74
C GLU A 416 -32.98 11.70 -19.70
N ASN A 417 -34.27 11.58 -20.02
CA ASN A 417 -35.24 10.87 -19.17
C ASN A 417 -35.07 9.34 -19.31
N LYS A 418 -33.90 8.88 -18.87
CA LYS A 418 -33.43 7.49 -18.85
C LYS A 418 -32.78 7.21 -17.48
N SER A 419 -32.52 5.94 -17.20
CA SER A 419 -31.85 5.51 -15.98
C SER A 419 -30.39 5.21 -16.28
N PHE A 420 -29.47 6.05 -15.81
CA PHE A 420 -28.04 5.92 -16.08
C PHE A 420 -27.32 5.23 -14.95
N GLU A 421 -26.46 4.28 -15.29
CA GLU A 421 -25.69 3.54 -14.31
C GLU A 421 -24.51 4.37 -13.78
N PHE A 422 -24.43 4.50 -12.46
CA PHE A 422 -23.23 4.82 -11.73
C PHE A 422 -22.61 3.52 -11.22
N ARG A 423 -21.50 3.09 -11.81
CA ARG A 423 -20.88 1.78 -11.59
C ARG A 423 -19.59 1.92 -10.78
N ALA A 424 -19.46 1.11 -9.74
CA ALA A 424 -18.25 0.94 -8.95
C ALA A 424 -17.64 -0.43 -9.25
N THR A 425 -16.61 -0.49 -10.08
CA THR A 425 -15.93 -1.72 -10.50
C THR A 425 -14.69 -1.95 -9.65
N SER A 426 -14.46 -3.17 -9.13
CA SER A 426 -13.26 -3.47 -8.37
C SER A 426 -11.98 -3.28 -9.19
N GLU A 427 -10.86 -2.90 -8.56
CA GLU A 427 -9.58 -2.67 -9.26
C GLU A 427 -9.08 -3.91 -10.01
N ASP A 428 -9.30 -5.11 -9.45
CA ASP A 428 -8.98 -6.41 -10.05
C ASP A 428 -9.98 -6.84 -11.15
N ARG A 429 -11.07 -6.06 -11.33
CA ARG A 429 -12.08 -6.21 -12.39
C ARG A 429 -12.80 -7.55 -12.38
N ILE A 430 -12.99 -8.14 -11.20
CA ILE A 430 -13.74 -9.39 -11.05
C ILE A 430 -15.26 -9.17 -10.90
N GLY A 431 -15.67 -7.95 -10.55
CA GLY A 431 -17.08 -7.58 -10.41
C GLY A 431 -17.28 -6.08 -10.16
N HIS A 432 -18.54 -5.70 -9.98
CA HIS A 432 -18.94 -4.32 -9.72
C HIS A 432 -20.24 -4.26 -8.90
N ALA A 433 -20.55 -3.06 -8.40
CA ALA A 433 -21.85 -2.69 -7.86
C ALA A 433 -22.42 -1.49 -8.65
N SER A 434 -23.75 -1.37 -8.70
CA SER A 434 -24.42 -0.39 -9.57
C SER A 434 -25.47 0.43 -8.83
N LEU A 435 -25.43 1.76 -9.00
CA LEU A 435 -26.49 2.67 -8.61
C LEU A 435 -27.14 3.25 -9.87
N TRP A 436 -28.42 2.98 -10.08
CA TRP A 436 -29.16 3.47 -11.23
C TRP A 436 -29.79 4.83 -10.91
N LEU A 437 -29.47 5.85 -11.70
CA LEU A 437 -29.89 7.23 -11.50
C LEU A 437 -30.87 7.65 -12.59
N GLY A 438 -32.11 7.96 -12.20
CA GLY A 438 -33.20 8.30 -13.12
C GLY A 438 -34.15 7.15 -13.41
N SER A 439 -35.13 7.41 -14.27
CA SER A 439 -36.20 6.47 -14.62
C SER A 439 -36.25 6.25 -16.13
N GLY A 440 -36.78 5.09 -16.56
CA GLY A 440 -36.90 4.73 -17.97
C GLY A 440 -35.87 3.68 -18.43
N GLU A 441 -35.49 3.75 -19.71
CA GLU A 441 -34.52 2.83 -20.33
C GLU A 441 -33.17 2.88 -19.59
N LYS A 442 -32.59 1.71 -19.31
CA LYS A 442 -31.31 1.60 -18.60
C LYS A 442 -30.12 1.81 -19.55
N VAL A 443 -29.24 2.75 -19.19
CA VAL A 443 -28.00 3.05 -19.91
C VAL A 443 -26.81 2.66 -19.04
N GLU A 444 -26.09 1.63 -19.48
CA GLU A 444 -24.95 1.09 -18.73
C GLU A 444 -23.72 2.01 -18.77
N ALA A 445 -22.92 1.93 -17.71
CA ALA A 445 -21.60 2.53 -17.67
C ALA A 445 -20.61 1.72 -18.54
N PRO A 446 -19.53 2.34 -19.05
CA PRO A 446 -18.49 1.63 -19.79
C PRO A 446 -17.97 0.41 -19.03
N ASN A 447 -17.84 -0.72 -19.73
CA ASN A 447 -17.29 -1.94 -19.16
C ASN A 447 -15.75 -1.88 -19.09
N LEU A 448 -15.17 -2.42 -18.01
CA LEU A 448 -13.72 -2.52 -17.82
C LEU A 448 -13.27 -3.97 -17.99
N PRO A 449 -12.60 -4.33 -19.11
CA PRO A 449 -12.15 -5.71 -19.35
C PRO A 449 -11.07 -6.15 -18.36
N ARG A 450 -10.87 -7.46 -18.17
CA ARG A 450 -9.87 -7.99 -17.22
C ARG A 450 -8.45 -7.50 -17.48
N LEU A 451 -7.66 -7.33 -16.42
CA LEU A 451 -6.28 -6.86 -16.48
C LEU A 451 -5.35 -7.82 -17.24
N MET A 452 -4.41 -7.24 -18.01
CA MET A 452 -3.30 -7.97 -18.65
C MET A 452 -2.16 -8.20 -17.65
N LEU A 453 -2.33 -9.17 -16.75
CA LEU A 453 -1.40 -9.39 -15.63
C LEU A 453 0.06 -9.67 -16.06
N PHE A 454 0.29 -10.30 -17.21
CA PHE A 454 1.66 -10.52 -17.72
C PHE A 454 2.37 -9.23 -18.14
N GLU A 455 1.65 -8.21 -18.61
CA GLU A 455 2.25 -6.90 -18.91
C GLU A 455 2.68 -6.19 -17.63
N GLY A 456 1.84 -6.26 -16.58
CA GLY A 456 2.22 -5.74 -15.26
C GLY A 456 3.39 -6.50 -14.65
N MET A 457 3.42 -7.83 -14.75
CA MET A 457 4.57 -8.64 -14.33
C MET A 457 5.85 -8.26 -15.07
N LYS A 458 5.78 -8.01 -16.38
CA LYS A 458 6.92 -7.58 -17.20
C LYS A 458 7.44 -6.20 -16.75
N MET A 459 6.55 -5.27 -16.47
CA MET A 459 6.90 -3.96 -15.92
C MET A 459 7.58 -4.11 -14.55
N MET A 460 6.98 -4.87 -13.63
CA MET A 460 7.53 -5.09 -12.28
C MET A 460 8.89 -5.80 -12.30
N ASN A 461 9.10 -6.75 -13.22
CA ASN A 461 10.41 -7.33 -13.49
C ASN A 461 11.45 -6.28 -13.88
N GLY A 462 11.06 -5.23 -14.61
CA GLY A 462 11.96 -4.11 -14.92
C GLY A 462 12.34 -3.29 -13.69
N MET A 463 11.41 -3.16 -12.74
CA MET A 463 11.49 -2.25 -11.60
C MET A 463 12.12 -2.85 -10.35
N MET A 464 12.00 -4.16 -10.12
CA MET A 464 12.51 -4.76 -8.89
C MET A 464 13.96 -5.25 -9.04
N GLU A 465 14.74 -5.16 -7.98
CA GLU A 465 16.07 -5.75 -7.86
C GLU A 465 16.02 -7.22 -7.43
N MET A 466 17.14 -7.95 -7.55
CA MET A 466 17.27 -9.29 -6.95
C MET A 466 17.20 -9.28 -5.41
N SER A 467 17.38 -8.10 -4.80
CA SER A 467 17.25 -7.86 -3.37
C SER A 467 15.77 -7.79 -2.92
N GLY A 468 14.82 -7.74 -3.86
CA GLY A 468 13.40 -7.51 -3.61
C GLY A 468 13.02 -6.04 -3.50
N ASN A 469 13.99 -5.12 -3.41
CA ASN A 469 13.72 -3.69 -3.39
C ASN A 469 13.27 -3.19 -4.75
N MET A 470 12.44 -2.14 -4.75
CA MET A 470 12.20 -1.36 -5.94
C MET A 470 13.48 -0.59 -6.28
N LYS A 471 13.88 -0.62 -7.55
CA LYS A 471 15.04 0.14 -8.02
C LYS A 471 14.77 1.64 -7.83
N PRO A 472 15.80 2.42 -7.48
CA PRO A 472 15.65 3.86 -7.40
C PRO A 472 15.28 4.44 -8.76
N MET A 473 14.36 5.41 -8.77
CA MET A 473 14.00 6.18 -9.95
C MET A 473 14.87 7.43 -10.04
N ASN A 474 15.22 7.86 -11.25
CA ASN A 474 15.92 9.13 -11.49
C ASN A 474 15.01 10.35 -11.24
N MET A 475 13.69 10.14 -11.31
CA MET A 475 12.66 11.15 -11.05
C MET A 475 11.68 10.63 -10.01
N THR A 476 11.34 11.47 -9.03
CA THR A 476 10.36 11.13 -8.01
C THR A 476 8.96 11.11 -8.62
N MET A 477 8.31 9.95 -8.62
CA MET A 477 6.87 9.87 -8.88
C MET A 477 6.09 10.18 -7.61
N GLY A 478 4.99 10.92 -7.76
CA GLY A 478 4.17 11.38 -6.64
C GLY A 478 2.79 11.84 -7.10
N ASN A 479 1.87 11.94 -6.15
CA ASN A 479 0.51 12.46 -6.32
C ASN A 479 -0.28 11.86 -7.48
N GLN A 480 -0.14 10.55 -7.69
CA GLN A 480 -0.79 9.78 -8.75
C GLN A 480 -0.62 10.38 -10.16
N MET A 481 0.48 11.09 -10.42
CA MET A 481 0.72 11.73 -11.72
C MET A 481 0.74 10.74 -12.88
N MET A 482 1.13 9.49 -12.62
CA MET A 482 1.12 8.39 -13.57
C MET A 482 0.58 7.14 -12.89
N ASP A 483 -0.48 6.56 -13.44
CA ASP A 483 -1.00 5.27 -12.98
C ASP A 483 -0.20 4.14 -13.65
N MET A 484 0.70 3.52 -12.90
CA MET A 484 1.51 2.41 -13.41
C MET A 484 0.66 1.21 -13.88
N ASN A 485 -0.55 1.05 -13.35
CA ASN A 485 -1.42 -0.06 -13.73
C ASN A 485 -1.99 0.12 -15.15
N GLU A 486 -1.84 1.30 -15.78
CA GLU A 486 -2.22 1.55 -17.17
C GLU A 486 -1.68 0.53 -18.16
N VAL A 487 -0.46 0.03 -17.95
CA VAL A 487 0.14 -0.98 -18.84
C VAL A 487 -0.71 -2.26 -18.92
N MET A 488 -1.56 -2.49 -17.92
CA MET A 488 -2.43 -3.64 -17.81
C MET A 488 -3.85 -3.42 -18.32
N TYR A 489 -4.24 -2.19 -18.67
CA TYR A 489 -5.63 -1.83 -18.98
C TYR A 489 -5.96 -2.09 -20.45
N PRO A 490 -6.74 -3.13 -20.80
CA PRO A 490 -6.96 -3.49 -22.20
C PRO A 490 -7.79 -2.47 -22.99
N GLU A 491 -8.58 -1.67 -22.29
CA GLU A 491 -9.40 -0.60 -22.88
C GLU A 491 -8.57 0.60 -23.36
N LEU A 492 -7.31 0.73 -22.93
CA LEU A 492 -6.40 1.75 -23.41
C LEU A 492 -5.73 1.31 -24.72
N SER A 493 -5.53 2.25 -25.63
CA SER A 493 -4.84 1.97 -26.90
C SER A 493 -3.43 1.43 -26.64
N GLU A 494 -2.95 0.58 -27.55
CA GLU A 494 -1.60 0.01 -27.44
C GLU A 494 -0.54 1.12 -27.46
N SER A 495 -0.77 2.19 -28.23
CA SER A 495 0.07 3.39 -28.24
C SER A 495 0.16 4.04 -26.86
N GLN A 496 -0.99 4.28 -26.20
CA GLN A 496 -1.01 4.86 -24.85
C GLN A 496 -0.28 3.96 -23.84
N ARG A 497 -0.53 2.65 -23.86
CA ARG A 497 0.14 1.71 -22.94
C ARG A 497 1.65 1.66 -23.15
N LYS A 498 2.10 1.66 -24.41
CA LYS A 498 3.54 1.70 -24.76
C LYS A 498 4.18 3.02 -24.34
N THR A 499 3.48 4.15 -24.51
CA THR A 499 3.95 5.45 -24.03
C THR A 499 4.14 5.45 -22.51
N THR A 500 3.17 4.92 -21.75
CA THR A 500 3.30 4.80 -20.30
C THR A 500 4.49 3.90 -19.92
N ALA A 501 4.64 2.74 -20.57
CA ALA A 501 5.80 1.87 -20.35
C ALA A 501 7.15 2.53 -20.72
N LYS A 502 7.18 3.35 -21.78
CA LYS A 502 8.37 4.09 -22.21
C LYS A 502 8.75 5.16 -21.18
N HIS A 503 7.80 5.99 -20.76
CA HIS A 503 8.06 7.01 -19.73
C HIS A 503 8.52 6.39 -18.41
N ILE A 504 7.94 5.25 -18.03
CA ILE A 504 8.41 4.46 -16.90
C ILE A 504 9.88 4.07 -17.08
N ASN A 505 10.24 3.46 -18.22
CA ASN A 505 11.63 3.06 -18.47
C ASN A 505 12.61 4.24 -18.44
N GLU A 506 12.21 5.39 -18.99
CA GLU A 506 13.00 6.63 -18.96
C GLU A 506 13.23 7.10 -17.52
N MET A 507 12.18 7.11 -16.68
CA MET A 507 12.30 7.46 -15.26
C MET A 507 13.17 6.47 -14.48
N MET A 508 13.22 5.21 -14.90
CA MET A 508 14.11 4.18 -14.35
C MET A 508 15.56 4.28 -14.88
N GLY A 509 15.84 5.21 -15.81
CA GLY A 509 17.15 5.34 -16.45
C GLY A 509 17.51 4.16 -17.38
N VAL A 510 16.53 3.36 -17.79
CA VAL A 510 16.74 2.21 -18.68
C VAL A 510 16.78 2.70 -20.13
N LYS A 511 17.96 2.67 -20.74
CA LYS A 511 18.13 2.96 -22.19
C LYS A 511 17.51 1.83 -23.00
N THR A 512 16.49 2.13 -23.80
CA THR A 512 15.86 1.11 -24.66
C THR A 512 16.65 0.97 -25.96
N LYS A 513 16.65 -0.22 -26.58
CA LYS A 513 17.37 -0.45 -27.84
C LYS A 513 16.77 0.29 -29.04
N GLU A 514 15.54 0.81 -28.90
CA GLU A 514 14.88 1.64 -29.92
C GLU A 514 15.55 3.01 -30.07
N ASP A 515 16.30 3.48 -29.07
CA ASP A 515 17.07 4.74 -29.09
C ASP A 515 18.25 4.75 -30.10
N LYS A 516 18.43 3.68 -30.90
CA LYS A 516 19.51 3.58 -31.89
C LYS A 516 19.07 3.60 -33.36
N LYS A 517 17.78 3.74 -33.64
CA LYS A 517 17.26 3.93 -35.01
C LYS A 517 16.03 4.82 -35.05
N GLU A 518 16.15 6.05 -34.57
CA GLU A 518 15.25 7.12 -35.02
C GLU A 518 16.12 8.28 -35.51
N ASP A 519 16.23 8.35 -36.83
CA ASP A 519 16.72 9.53 -37.54
C ASP A 519 15.66 10.62 -37.38
N HIS A 520 16.03 11.77 -36.84
CA HIS A 520 15.13 12.89 -36.50
C HIS A 520 14.60 13.65 -37.74
N SER A 521 14.30 12.94 -38.84
CA SER A 521 14.00 13.55 -40.12
C SER A 521 12.81 12.91 -40.86
N GLN A 522 11.80 12.39 -40.15
CA GLN A 522 10.52 12.00 -40.78
C GLN A 522 9.34 11.88 -39.80
N HIS A 523 8.90 13.01 -39.24
CA HIS A 523 7.53 13.12 -38.68
C HIS A 523 6.83 14.32 -39.30
N SER A 524 6.47 14.17 -40.57
CA SER A 524 5.54 15.06 -41.26
C SER A 524 4.57 14.17 -42.02
N GLY A 525 3.39 13.92 -41.45
CA GLY A 525 2.29 13.27 -42.18
C GLY A 525 1.84 11.90 -41.68
N MET A 526 1.69 11.70 -40.36
CA MET A 526 0.69 10.74 -39.89
C MET A 526 -0.46 11.53 -39.27
N GLU A 527 -1.60 11.54 -39.95
CA GLU A 527 -2.89 11.95 -39.40
C GLU A 527 -3.19 11.04 -38.20
N MET A 528 -2.83 11.53 -37.00
CA MET A 528 -3.35 11.00 -35.76
C MET A 528 -4.85 11.30 -35.79
N LYS A 529 -5.69 10.27 -36.01
CA LYS A 529 -7.09 10.35 -35.56
C LYS A 529 -7.03 10.82 -34.11
N GLU A 530 -7.80 11.86 -33.76
CA GLU A 530 -7.94 12.32 -32.37
C GLU A 530 -8.45 11.14 -31.52
N GLU A 531 -7.53 10.38 -30.93
CA GLU A 531 -7.84 9.30 -30.01
C GLU A 531 -8.28 9.94 -28.69
N LYS A 532 -9.50 9.64 -28.24
CA LYS A 532 -10.02 10.12 -26.96
C LYS A 532 -9.14 9.64 -25.81
N THR A 533 -8.28 10.50 -25.28
CA THR A 533 -7.53 10.24 -24.06
C THR A 533 -8.47 10.27 -22.86
N ILE A 534 -8.57 9.17 -22.10
CA ILE A 534 -9.38 9.08 -20.89
C ILE A 534 -8.75 9.95 -19.79
N LYS A 535 -9.43 11.02 -19.38
CA LYS A 535 -8.99 11.89 -18.29
C LYS A 535 -9.38 11.26 -16.96
N ARG A 536 -8.36 10.82 -16.20
CA ARG A 536 -8.51 10.29 -14.85
C ARG A 536 -8.26 11.35 -13.79
N LEU A 537 -8.88 11.17 -12.62
CA LEU A 537 -8.49 11.92 -11.44
C LEU A 537 -7.09 11.49 -10.99
N SER A 538 -6.25 12.47 -10.66
CA SER A 538 -5.01 12.29 -9.91
C SER A 538 -4.93 13.36 -8.83
N TYR A 539 -4.15 13.12 -7.79
CA TYR A 539 -3.99 14.12 -6.74
C TYR A 539 -3.31 15.39 -7.22
N ASN A 540 -2.51 15.32 -8.28
CA ASN A 540 -1.81 16.49 -8.79
C ASN A 540 -2.71 17.50 -9.53
N ILE A 541 -3.91 17.10 -9.93
CA ILE A 541 -4.91 18.00 -10.53
C ILE A 541 -5.89 18.58 -9.51
N LEU A 542 -5.97 18.00 -8.30
CA LEU A 542 -6.77 18.52 -7.20
C LEU A 542 -6.18 19.85 -6.68
N LYS A 543 -7.06 20.81 -6.42
CA LYS A 543 -6.71 22.14 -5.93
C LYS A 543 -7.72 22.55 -4.85
N SER A 544 -7.21 22.99 -3.70
CA SER A 544 -8.02 23.65 -2.68
C SER A 544 -8.55 25.00 -3.19
N PRO A 545 -9.81 25.38 -2.92
CA PRO A 545 -10.32 26.71 -3.24
C PRO A 545 -9.63 27.82 -2.42
N GLU A 546 -9.06 27.47 -1.25
CA GLU A 546 -8.40 28.39 -0.32
C GLU A 546 -6.93 28.00 -0.07
N LYS A 547 -6.11 28.93 0.45
CA LYS A 547 -4.70 28.66 0.78
C LYS A 547 -4.60 27.73 1.99
N THR A 548 -3.92 26.59 1.83
CA THR A 548 -3.73 25.56 2.87
C THR A 548 -2.40 25.62 3.61
N VAL A 549 -1.57 26.62 3.32
CA VAL A 549 -0.22 26.75 3.90
C VAL A 549 -0.26 26.79 5.43
N LEU A 550 0.64 26.03 6.06
CA LEU A 550 0.86 26.05 7.51
C LEU A 550 2.05 26.98 7.86
N PRO A 551 2.07 27.61 9.06
CA PRO A 551 3.15 28.55 9.45
C PRO A 551 4.55 27.90 9.42
N THR A 552 5.50 28.40 8.65
CA THR A 552 6.75 27.65 8.36
C THR A 552 7.83 27.70 9.46
N ASP A 553 7.56 28.32 10.61
CA ASP A 553 8.59 28.70 11.59
C ASP A 553 9.25 27.50 12.29
N SER A 554 8.60 26.33 12.30
CA SER A 554 9.16 25.08 12.85
C SER A 554 8.55 23.84 12.18
N ILE A 555 9.25 23.28 11.18
CA ILE A 555 8.87 22.04 10.47
C ILE A 555 9.81 20.92 10.88
N ARG A 556 9.24 19.84 11.45
CA ARG A 556 9.95 18.58 11.68
C ARG A 556 9.68 17.62 10.52
N GLU A 557 10.73 17.31 9.77
CA GLU A 557 10.64 16.33 8.69
C GLU A 557 10.76 14.90 9.23
N MET A 558 9.90 14.02 8.72
CA MET A 558 9.95 12.58 8.95
C MET A 558 9.86 11.85 7.62
N LYS A 559 10.44 10.66 7.57
CA LYS A 559 10.42 9.79 6.39
C LYS A 559 9.97 8.41 6.83
N PHE A 560 9.03 7.82 6.11
CA PHE A 560 8.67 6.42 6.27
C PHE A 560 8.75 5.73 4.91
N THR A 561 9.27 4.51 4.93
CA THR A 561 9.22 3.60 3.80
C THR A 561 8.11 2.58 4.06
N LEU A 562 7.09 2.56 3.20
CA LEU A 562 6.05 1.54 3.21
C LEU A 562 6.60 0.27 2.56
N GLU A 563 6.54 -0.83 3.28
CA GLU A 563 7.14 -2.10 2.86
C GLU A 563 6.20 -3.24 3.18
N GLY A 564 6.25 -4.29 2.38
CA GLY A 564 5.59 -5.54 2.72
C GLY A 564 5.88 -6.67 1.77
N ASN A 565 5.40 -7.85 2.11
CA ASN A 565 5.47 -9.04 1.28
C ASN A 565 4.19 -9.87 1.41
N MET A 566 3.84 -10.56 0.34
CA MET A 566 2.63 -11.40 0.27
C MET A 566 2.81 -12.75 0.96
N ASN A 567 4.02 -13.29 1.02
CA ASN A 567 4.30 -14.62 1.56
C ASN A 567 3.69 -14.77 2.96
N HIS A 568 4.17 -14.05 3.97
CA HIS A 568 3.58 -14.12 5.32
C HIS A 568 2.78 -12.88 5.67
N TYR A 569 2.28 -12.18 4.66
CA TYR A 569 1.41 -11.01 4.79
C TYR A 569 1.92 -9.97 5.80
N LEU A 570 3.21 -9.68 5.74
CA LEU A 570 3.88 -8.72 6.61
C LEU A 570 3.83 -7.34 5.98
N TRP A 571 3.22 -6.38 6.68
CA TRP A 571 3.05 -5.01 6.21
C TRP A 571 3.58 -4.02 7.25
N THR A 572 4.47 -3.14 6.83
CA THR A 572 5.30 -2.36 7.75
C THR A 572 5.56 -0.94 7.27
N LEU A 573 5.93 -0.09 8.23
CA LEU A 573 6.67 1.14 7.96
C LEU A 573 8.11 0.88 8.43
N ASP A 574 9.12 1.21 7.63
CA ASP A 574 10.55 1.01 7.96
C ASP A 574 10.88 -0.39 8.54
N ASN A 575 10.37 -1.45 7.91
CA ASN A 575 10.52 -2.86 8.32
C ASN A 575 10.04 -3.17 9.76
N LYS A 576 9.18 -2.33 10.34
CA LYS A 576 8.60 -2.55 11.67
C LYS A 576 7.09 -2.39 11.66
N THR A 577 6.41 -3.37 12.25
CA THR A 577 4.97 -3.27 12.56
C THR A 577 4.73 -2.34 13.74
N VAL A 578 3.48 -1.93 13.97
CA VAL A 578 3.07 -1.15 15.15
C VAL A 578 3.42 -1.85 16.47
N THR A 579 3.53 -3.18 16.47
CA THR A 579 3.89 -3.99 17.64
C THR A 579 5.40 -4.02 17.92
N GLU A 580 6.21 -3.57 16.95
CA GLU A 580 7.68 -3.57 16.99
C GLU A 580 8.27 -2.15 17.14
N THR A 581 7.42 -1.14 17.32
CA THR A 581 7.81 0.26 17.49
C THR A 581 7.18 0.91 18.71
N ASP A 582 7.91 1.84 19.31
CA ASP A 582 7.35 2.79 20.28
C ASP A 582 6.50 3.86 19.58
N LYS A 583 5.72 4.59 20.39
CA LYS A 583 4.97 5.76 19.94
C LYS A 583 5.91 6.88 19.55
N ILE A 584 5.53 7.64 18.52
CA ILE A 584 6.26 8.81 18.05
C ILE A 584 5.79 10.01 18.86
N MET A 585 6.68 10.54 19.70
CA MET A 585 6.37 11.71 20.52
C MET A 585 6.36 12.98 19.68
N ILE A 586 5.30 13.78 19.84
CA ILE A 586 5.04 15.03 19.12
C ILE A 586 4.62 16.14 20.09
N LYS A 587 4.89 17.40 19.74
CA LYS A 587 4.63 18.59 20.56
C LYS A 587 3.50 19.42 19.98
N LYS A 588 2.59 19.89 20.83
CA LYS A 588 1.54 20.82 20.38
C LYS A 588 2.16 22.10 19.79
N GLY A 589 1.71 22.49 18.61
CA GLY A 589 2.19 23.66 17.86
C GLY A 589 3.31 23.37 16.85
N GLU A 590 3.88 22.16 16.80
CA GLU A 590 4.83 21.80 15.75
C GLU A 590 4.13 21.44 14.43
N ILE A 591 4.84 21.54 13.31
CA ILE A 591 4.36 21.04 12.02
C ILE A 591 5.18 19.84 11.61
N LEU A 592 4.49 18.75 11.30
CA LEU A 592 5.13 17.54 10.82
C LEU A 592 4.98 17.43 9.32
N ARG A 593 6.12 17.31 8.63
CA ARG A 593 6.18 17.00 7.21
C ARG A 593 6.64 15.56 7.04
N ILE A 594 5.74 14.71 6.56
CA ILE A 594 5.99 13.27 6.41
C ILE A 594 6.16 12.95 4.94
N LYS A 595 7.33 12.42 4.58
CA LYS A 595 7.60 11.85 3.25
C LYS A 595 7.39 10.34 3.31
N LEU A 596 6.43 9.85 2.56
CA LEU A 596 6.03 8.44 2.50
C LEU A 596 6.51 7.89 1.16
N TYR A 597 7.42 6.91 1.17
CA TYR A 597 7.87 6.21 -0.02
C TYR A 597 7.33 4.78 -0.02
N ASN A 598 6.66 4.35 -1.08
CA ASN A 598 6.17 2.99 -1.21
C ASN A 598 7.15 2.08 -1.94
N ASN A 599 7.83 1.22 -1.18
CA ASN A 599 8.75 0.19 -1.68
C ASN A 599 8.08 -1.18 -1.85
N SER A 600 6.75 -1.26 -1.75
CA SER A 600 5.99 -2.48 -2.02
C SER A 600 5.40 -2.49 -3.43
N MET A 601 4.81 -3.63 -3.83
CA MET A 601 4.14 -3.80 -5.12
C MET A 601 2.64 -3.44 -5.08
N MET A 602 2.14 -2.98 -3.93
CA MET A 602 0.72 -2.70 -3.72
C MET A 602 0.48 -1.24 -3.38
N ARG A 603 -0.74 -0.77 -3.65
CA ARG A 603 -1.26 0.50 -3.16
C ARG A 603 -1.46 0.46 -1.65
N HIS A 604 -1.26 1.59 -0.97
CA HIS A 604 -1.53 1.74 0.46
C HIS A 604 -2.25 3.06 0.75
N PRO A 605 -3.53 3.04 1.17
CA PRO A 605 -4.25 4.23 1.58
C PRO A 605 -3.91 4.53 3.04
N MET A 606 -3.05 5.51 3.28
CA MET A 606 -2.58 5.86 4.63
C MET A 606 -3.50 6.90 5.28
N HIS A 607 -4.13 6.52 6.40
CA HIS A 607 -5.05 7.34 7.18
C HIS A 607 -4.42 7.88 8.46
N LEU A 608 -4.67 9.15 8.78
CA LEU A 608 -4.33 9.76 10.08
C LEU A 608 -5.61 10.18 10.82
N HIS A 609 -5.79 9.65 12.03
CA HIS A 609 -6.92 10.01 12.88
C HIS A 609 -6.82 11.45 13.41
N GLY A 610 -7.96 12.09 13.65
CA GLY A 610 -8.08 13.38 14.35
C GLY A 610 -7.51 14.60 13.64
N HIS A 611 -6.94 14.44 12.44
CA HIS A 611 -6.27 15.49 11.70
C HIS A 611 -6.63 15.42 10.23
N ASP A 612 -6.87 16.59 9.63
CA ASP A 612 -6.62 16.76 8.21
C ASP A 612 -5.14 17.09 8.00
N PHE A 613 -4.56 16.56 6.94
CA PHE A 613 -3.23 16.89 6.45
C PHE A 613 -3.30 17.49 5.05
N ARG A 614 -2.35 18.36 4.76
CA ARG A 614 -2.12 18.94 3.44
C ARG A 614 -1.33 17.96 2.59
N LEU A 615 -1.86 17.60 1.43
CA LEU A 615 -1.16 16.77 0.46
C LEU A 615 -0.34 17.65 -0.49
N ILE A 616 0.98 17.66 -0.33
CA ILE A 616 1.87 18.56 -1.09
C ILE A 616 1.93 18.14 -2.55
N ASN A 617 1.30 18.93 -3.41
CA ASN A 617 1.21 18.70 -4.85
C ASN A 617 1.65 19.92 -5.67
N SER A 618 1.49 19.85 -7.01
CA SER A 618 1.87 20.94 -7.93
C SER A 618 1.11 22.25 -7.74
N LYS A 619 0.05 22.29 -6.90
CA LYS A 619 -0.75 23.49 -6.65
C LYS A 619 -0.16 24.39 -5.57
N GLY A 620 0.99 24.02 -4.99
CA GLY A 620 1.72 24.86 -4.05
C GLY A 620 0.84 25.24 -2.86
N GLU A 621 0.67 26.54 -2.61
CA GLU A 621 -0.16 27.08 -1.52
C GLU A 621 -1.61 26.58 -1.51
N TYR A 622 -2.12 26.09 -2.64
CA TYR A 622 -3.48 25.56 -2.82
C TYR A 622 -3.51 24.03 -2.91
N SER A 623 -2.50 23.35 -2.36
CA SER A 623 -2.52 21.90 -2.18
C SER A 623 -3.79 21.46 -1.42
N PRO A 624 -4.46 20.35 -1.79
CA PRO A 624 -5.70 19.93 -1.14
C PRO A 624 -5.44 19.43 0.30
N LEU A 625 -6.49 19.51 1.13
CA LEU A 625 -6.54 18.79 2.40
C LEU A 625 -7.12 17.39 2.20
N LYS A 626 -6.59 16.42 2.94
CA LYS A 626 -6.99 15.02 2.98
C LYS A 626 -6.82 14.48 4.40
N ASN A 627 -7.47 13.38 4.73
CA ASN A 627 -7.20 12.59 5.94
C ASN A 627 -6.82 11.14 5.64
N VAL A 628 -6.96 10.71 4.38
CA VAL A 628 -6.37 9.47 3.86
C VAL A 628 -5.62 9.77 2.57
N VAL A 629 -4.56 9.05 2.25
CA VAL A 629 -3.84 9.23 0.97
C VAL A 629 -3.38 7.91 0.39
N ASP A 630 -3.80 7.62 -0.83
CA ASP A 630 -3.34 6.45 -1.58
C ASP A 630 -1.93 6.67 -2.12
N ILE A 631 -1.06 5.67 -1.95
CA ILE A 631 0.33 5.73 -2.38
C ILE A 631 0.59 4.51 -3.25
N MET A 632 0.79 4.72 -4.54
CA MET A 632 1.07 3.65 -5.51
C MET A 632 2.48 3.07 -5.33
N PRO A 633 2.76 1.88 -5.89
CA PRO A 633 4.11 1.34 -5.95
C PRO A 633 5.12 2.36 -6.49
N MET A 634 6.28 2.46 -5.85
CA MET A 634 7.37 3.40 -6.18
C MET A 634 7.06 4.89 -6.00
N GLU A 635 5.85 5.23 -5.56
CA GLU A 635 5.45 6.60 -5.36
C GLU A 635 6.05 7.17 -4.06
N THR A 636 6.45 8.44 -4.10
CA THR A 636 6.73 9.24 -2.91
C THR A 636 5.70 10.35 -2.79
N VAL A 637 4.96 10.32 -1.69
CA VAL A 637 3.98 11.34 -1.34
C VAL A 637 4.49 12.12 -0.11
N THR A 638 4.25 13.43 -0.09
CA THR A 638 4.56 14.27 1.07
C THR A 638 3.27 14.85 1.64
N ILE A 639 3.04 14.61 2.93
CA ILE A 639 1.93 15.19 3.68
C ILE A 639 2.45 16.11 4.78
N GLU A 640 1.65 17.11 5.14
CA GLU A 640 1.94 18.03 6.24
C GLU A 640 0.73 18.20 7.15
N PHE A 641 0.91 18.13 8.46
CA PHE A 641 -0.15 18.50 9.40
C PHE A 641 0.39 19.32 10.56
N ALA A 642 -0.47 20.18 11.09
CA ALA A 642 -0.20 20.92 12.31
C ALA A 642 -0.54 20.04 13.51
N ALA A 643 0.39 19.85 14.42
CA ALA A 643 0.17 19.11 15.64
C ALA A 643 -0.63 19.99 16.62
N ASN A 644 -1.96 20.02 16.50
CA ASN A 644 -2.84 20.89 17.28
C ASN A 644 -3.84 20.16 18.19
N GLN A 645 -3.86 18.82 18.16
CA GLN A 645 -4.70 17.99 19.01
C GLN A 645 -4.03 17.64 20.36
N ASP A 646 -4.64 16.71 21.10
CA ASP A 646 -4.12 16.12 22.34
C ASP A 646 -4.33 14.59 22.32
N GLY A 647 -3.52 13.81 23.03
CA GLY A 647 -3.67 12.35 23.17
C GLY A 647 -2.84 11.49 22.22
N ASP A 648 -3.25 10.23 22.05
CA ASP A 648 -2.61 9.25 21.17
C ASP A 648 -3.41 9.14 19.85
N TRP A 649 -2.79 9.29 18.68
CA TRP A 649 -3.48 9.24 17.38
C TRP A 649 -2.89 8.16 16.47
N PHE A 650 -3.77 7.35 15.88
CA PHE A 650 -3.36 6.24 15.03
C PHE A 650 -3.14 6.69 13.58
N PHE A 651 -2.03 6.24 12.99
CA PHE A 651 -1.66 6.46 11.59
C PHE A 651 -1.42 5.11 10.94
N HIS A 652 -2.28 4.67 10.02
CA HIS A 652 -2.23 3.30 9.51
C HIS A 652 -2.69 3.18 8.06
N CYS A 653 -2.33 2.06 7.44
CA CYS A 653 -2.89 1.67 6.16
C CYS A 653 -4.37 1.28 6.35
N HIS A 654 -5.26 1.73 5.48
CA HIS A 654 -6.69 1.47 5.59
C HIS A 654 -7.16 0.26 4.78
N ILE A 655 -6.25 -0.46 4.14
CA ILE A 655 -6.52 -1.87 3.82
C ILE A 655 -6.60 -2.61 5.16
N LEU A 656 -7.81 -3.06 5.54
CA LEU A 656 -8.14 -3.61 6.85
C LEU A 656 -7.15 -4.70 7.29
N TYR A 657 -6.82 -5.60 6.38
CA TYR A 657 -5.89 -6.70 6.65
C TYR A 657 -4.44 -6.23 6.81
N HIS A 658 -4.01 -5.15 6.15
CA HIS A 658 -2.68 -4.56 6.34
C HIS A 658 -2.58 -3.88 7.72
N MET A 659 -3.64 -3.17 8.13
CA MET A 659 -3.73 -2.62 9.48
C MET A 659 -3.61 -3.72 10.52
N MET A 660 -4.39 -4.79 10.39
CA MET A 660 -4.39 -5.93 11.33
C MET A 660 -3.07 -6.70 11.36
N ALA A 661 -2.34 -6.73 10.24
CA ALA A 661 -0.97 -7.25 10.16
C ALA A 661 0.07 -6.30 10.79
N GLY A 662 -0.33 -5.07 11.15
CA GLY A 662 0.45 -4.12 11.92
C GLY A 662 1.04 -2.95 11.14
N MET A 663 0.51 -2.62 9.95
CA MET A 663 0.98 -1.50 9.14
C MET A 663 0.50 -0.14 9.69
N GLY A 664 1.19 0.36 10.72
CA GLY A 664 0.89 1.67 11.28
C GLY A 664 1.93 2.21 12.26
N ARG A 665 1.66 3.42 12.73
CA ARG A 665 2.38 4.19 13.74
C ARG A 665 1.39 4.95 14.62
N ILE A 666 1.87 5.38 15.78
CA ILE A 666 1.09 6.16 16.72
C ILE A 666 1.82 7.45 16.99
N PHE A 667 1.15 8.57 16.79
CA PHE A 667 1.63 9.88 17.21
C PHE A 667 1.07 10.19 18.59
N SER A 668 1.94 10.38 19.57
CA SER A 668 1.57 10.69 20.95
C SER A 668 1.98 12.11 21.28
N TYR A 669 1.01 12.92 21.70
CA TYR A 669 1.30 14.25 22.20
C TYR A 669 2.04 14.19 23.55
N GLU A 670 3.07 15.02 23.68
CA GLU A 670 3.75 15.25 24.95
C GLU A 670 2.82 15.98 25.93
N ASN A 671 2.88 15.59 27.21
CA ASN A 671 2.09 16.20 28.29
C ASN A 671 0.58 16.13 28.08
N SER A 672 0.09 15.12 27.35
CA SER A 672 -1.33 14.94 27.13
C SER A 672 -2.13 14.71 28.40
N LYS A 673 -3.38 15.18 28.37
CA LYS A 673 -4.32 14.93 29.45
C LYS A 673 -4.53 13.42 29.63
N PRO A 674 -4.67 12.94 30.88
CA PRO A 674 -5.04 11.55 31.11
C PRO A 674 -6.36 11.22 30.40
N ASN A 675 -6.38 10.14 29.63
CA ASN A 675 -7.59 9.67 29.00
C ASN A 675 -8.51 9.03 30.06
N PRO A 676 -9.68 9.61 30.36
CA PRO A 676 -10.56 9.14 31.43
C PRO A 676 -11.16 7.76 31.14
N GLN A 677 -11.23 7.34 29.87
CA GLN A 677 -11.75 6.04 29.49
C GLN A 677 -10.71 4.92 29.63
N LEU A 678 -9.42 5.27 29.64
CA LEU A 678 -8.29 4.34 29.67
C LEU A 678 -7.33 4.67 30.83
N PRO A 679 -7.76 4.51 32.10
CA PRO A 679 -6.98 4.95 33.26
C PRO A 679 -5.66 4.18 33.45
N ASN A 680 -5.60 2.91 33.04
CA ASN A 680 -4.38 2.10 33.09
C ASN A 680 -3.71 2.03 31.71
N ARG A 681 -2.84 3.00 31.41
CA ARG A 681 -2.16 3.12 30.10
C ARG A 681 -1.33 1.89 29.74
N LYS A 682 -0.68 1.24 30.71
CA LYS A 682 0.16 0.04 30.46
C LYS A 682 -0.70 -1.15 30.04
N LEU A 683 -1.83 -1.37 30.71
CA LEU A 683 -2.76 -2.45 30.36
C LEU A 683 -3.45 -2.17 29.02
N ALA A 684 -3.89 -0.93 28.80
CA ALA A 684 -4.50 -0.51 27.55
C ALA A 684 -3.53 -0.74 26.36
N TRP A 685 -2.28 -0.30 26.50
CA TRP A 685 -1.24 -0.57 25.50
C TRP A 685 -1.02 -2.06 25.24
N LYS A 686 -0.94 -2.88 26.29
CA LYS A 686 -0.78 -4.33 26.17
C LYS A 686 -1.93 -4.98 25.38
N ASN A 687 -3.16 -4.53 25.59
CA ASN A 687 -4.32 -5.06 24.89
C ASN A 687 -4.36 -4.58 23.42
N PHE A 688 -4.08 -3.30 23.16
CA PHE A 688 -4.00 -2.77 21.81
C PHE A 688 -3.01 -3.53 20.91
N ILE A 689 -1.81 -3.82 21.43
CA ILE A 689 -0.80 -4.58 20.67
C ILE A 689 -1.16 -6.07 20.54
N GLN A 690 -2.09 -6.60 21.33
CA GLN A 690 -2.50 -8.00 21.25
C GLN A 690 -3.35 -8.25 19.99
N ASP A 691 -4.19 -7.30 19.60
CA ASP A 691 -5.03 -7.41 18.39
C ASP A 691 -4.18 -7.47 17.11
N ASN A 692 -2.98 -6.88 17.16
CA ASN A 692 -2.01 -6.88 16.07
C ASN A 692 -0.96 -8.01 16.19
N LYS A 693 -1.07 -8.90 17.19
CA LYS A 693 -0.25 -10.11 17.35
C LYS A 693 -1.06 -11.33 16.97
N MET A 694 -1.55 -11.35 15.74
CA MET A 694 -2.34 -12.47 15.23
C MET A 694 -1.57 -13.79 15.37
N THR A 695 -2.20 -14.77 16.01
CA THR A 695 -1.76 -16.16 15.95
C THR A 695 -2.53 -16.82 14.83
N SER A 696 -1.83 -17.43 13.88
CA SER A 696 -2.45 -18.07 12.73
C SER A 696 -1.80 -19.42 12.52
N SER A 697 -2.63 -20.43 12.23
CA SER A 697 -2.17 -21.78 11.99
C SER A 697 -2.71 -22.29 10.66
N MET A 698 -1.93 -23.13 10.00
CA MET A 698 -2.36 -23.98 8.90
C MET A 698 -1.98 -25.43 9.20
N ALA A 699 -2.72 -26.34 8.59
CA ALA A 699 -2.39 -27.75 8.57
C ALA A 699 -2.65 -28.32 7.17
N MET A 700 -1.74 -29.14 6.69
CA MET A 700 -1.89 -29.91 5.46
C MET A 700 -1.72 -31.40 5.80
N LEU A 701 -2.60 -32.23 5.26
CA LEU A 701 -2.53 -33.68 5.39
C LEU A 701 -2.72 -34.31 4.01
N ASP A 702 -1.65 -34.86 3.46
CA ASP A 702 -1.66 -35.67 2.24
C ASP A 702 -1.74 -37.15 2.61
N ILE A 703 -2.79 -37.81 2.11
CA ILE A 703 -3.04 -39.24 2.31
C ILE A 703 -2.96 -39.89 0.93
N ALA A 704 -1.84 -40.55 0.67
CA ALA A 704 -1.56 -41.22 -0.59
C ALA A 704 -1.38 -42.74 -0.38
N SER A 705 -1.49 -43.50 -1.47
CA SER A 705 -1.35 -44.96 -1.44
C SER A 705 0.03 -45.45 -0.95
N ASN A 706 1.07 -44.63 -1.08
CA ASN A 706 2.43 -44.93 -0.66
C ASN A 706 2.83 -44.28 0.68
N LYS A 707 2.30 -43.10 0.99
CA LYS A 707 2.70 -42.31 2.16
C LYS A 707 1.56 -41.50 2.79
N ILE A 708 1.73 -41.21 4.07
CA ILE A 708 1.03 -40.15 4.79
C ILE A 708 2.04 -39.03 5.00
N HIS A 709 1.66 -37.81 4.66
CA HIS A 709 2.48 -36.61 4.85
C HIS A 709 1.65 -35.52 5.52
N ALA A 710 2.15 -34.96 6.61
CA ALA A 710 1.48 -33.98 7.42
C ALA A 710 2.41 -32.80 7.67
N GLU A 711 1.92 -31.59 7.42
CA GLU A 711 2.63 -30.36 7.71
C GLU A 711 1.74 -29.44 8.54
N THR A 712 2.35 -28.73 9.47
CA THR A 712 1.68 -27.67 10.22
C THR A 712 2.60 -26.47 10.31
N MET A 713 2.03 -25.29 10.22
CA MET A 713 2.73 -24.05 10.47
C MET A 713 1.85 -23.21 11.39
N THR A 714 2.45 -22.66 12.45
CA THR A 714 1.80 -21.67 13.32
C THR A 714 2.69 -20.46 13.45
N MET A 715 2.17 -19.28 13.07
CA MET A 715 2.83 -18.01 13.31
C MET A 715 2.34 -17.37 14.60
N PHE A 716 3.29 -16.82 15.35
CA PHE A 716 3.05 -16.07 16.58
C PHE A 716 3.41 -14.60 16.34
N GLY A 717 2.40 -13.80 16.01
CA GLY A 717 2.62 -12.44 15.53
C GLY A 717 3.37 -12.42 14.19
N PRO A 718 4.04 -11.32 13.84
CA PRO A 718 4.47 -11.06 12.46
C PRO A 718 5.68 -11.86 11.97
N ARG A 719 6.44 -12.50 12.87
CA ARG A 719 7.79 -13.02 12.54
C ARG A 719 8.19 -14.33 13.19
N TRP A 720 7.53 -14.79 14.24
CA TRP A 720 7.86 -16.07 14.86
C TRP A 720 7.01 -17.17 14.26
N ALA A 721 7.62 -18.31 13.96
CA ALA A 721 6.93 -19.45 13.38
C ALA A 721 7.34 -20.74 14.07
N ASN A 722 6.37 -21.64 14.26
CA ASN A 722 6.58 -23.05 14.52
C ASN A 722 6.19 -23.82 13.26
N LEU A 723 7.13 -24.59 12.72
CA LEU A 723 6.98 -25.41 11.52
C LEU A 723 7.15 -26.87 11.94
N ASN A 724 6.14 -27.70 11.68
CA ASN A 724 6.24 -29.13 11.94
C ASN A 724 5.90 -29.91 10.68
N GLU A 725 6.62 -30.99 10.46
CA GLU A 725 6.48 -31.86 9.30
C GLU A 725 6.58 -33.30 9.78
N PHE A 726 5.82 -34.19 9.17
CA PHE A 726 5.87 -35.62 9.43
C PHE A 726 5.46 -36.37 8.17
N HIS A 727 6.27 -37.33 7.76
CA HIS A 727 5.88 -38.27 6.73
C HIS A 727 6.24 -39.70 7.09
N SER A 728 5.43 -40.64 6.64
CA SER A 728 5.59 -42.06 6.91
C SER A 728 4.98 -42.89 5.82
N ASN A 729 5.54 -44.08 5.59
CA ASN A 729 4.80 -45.13 4.89
C ASN A 729 3.72 -45.74 5.80
N TRP A 730 2.83 -46.56 5.23
CA TRP A 730 1.70 -47.17 5.96
C TRP A 730 2.11 -48.17 7.05
N ASN A 731 3.32 -48.74 6.97
CA ASN A 731 3.84 -49.69 7.95
C ASN A 731 4.60 -49.01 9.11
N PHE A 732 4.86 -47.70 9.04
CA PHE A 732 5.65 -46.94 10.01
C PHE A 732 7.03 -47.56 10.33
N ASP A 733 7.59 -48.30 9.38
CA ASP A 733 8.99 -48.76 9.41
C ASP A 733 9.93 -47.72 8.80
N HIS A 734 9.40 -46.81 7.97
CA HIS A 734 10.05 -45.63 7.42
C HIS A 734 9.23 -44.39 7.74
N PHE A 735 9.73 -43.56 8.64
CA PHE A 735 9.16 -42.24 8.94
C PHE A 735 10.24 -41.21 9.29
N GLU A 736 9.98 -39.96 8.90
CA GLU A 736 10.71 -38.78 9.36
C GLU A 736 9.71 -37.75 9.86
N GLY A 737 10.08 -37.03 10.91
CA GLY A 737 9.35 -35.86 11.35
C GLY A 737 10.28 -34.81 11.91
N SER A 738 9.86 -33.55 11.83
CA SER A 738 10.57 -32.44 12.44
C SER A 738 9.61 -31.47 13.10
N ALA A 739 10.09 -30.81 14.16
CA ALA A 739 9.41 -29.71 14.83
C ALA A 739 10.42 -28.59 15.04
N LYS A 740 10.23 -27.47 14.33
CA LYS A 740 11.15 -26.34 14.25
C LYS A 740 10.46 -25.09 14.81
N VAL A 741 11.18 -24.27 15.57
CA VAL A 741 10.72 -22.94 16.00
C VAL A 741 11.78 -21.93 15.60
N GLY A 742 11.37 -20.90 14.87
CA GLY A 742 12.28 -19.90 14.30
C GLY A 742 11.68 -18.51 14.19
N ARG A 743 12.53 -17.56 13.80
CA ARG A 743 12.14 -16.16 13.57
C ARG A 743 12.54 -15.68 12.17
N PHE A 744 11.55 -15.26 11.38
CA PHE A 744 11.77 -14.66 10.07
C PHE A 744 12.52 -13.33 10.18
N LEU A 745 13.54 -13.16 9.33
CA LEU A 745 14.39 -11.98 9.29
C LEU A 745 14.10 -11.07 8.09
N GLY A 746 14.20 -9.77 8.32
CA GLY A 746 14.05 -8.75 7.27
C GLY A 746 12.62 -8.60 6.75
N LYS A 747 12.42 -7.65 5.84
CA LYS A 747 11.11 -7.29 5.30
C LYS A 747 10.53 -8.29 4.30
N PHE A 748 11.39 -9.07 3.64
CA PHE A 748 10.97 -10.09 2.67
C PHE A 748 10.87 -11.49 3.28
N GLN A 749 11.31 -11.66 4.53
CA GLN A 749 11.22 -12.92 5.28
C GLN A 749 11.83 -14.13 4.58
N TRP A 750 12.86 -13.92 3.74
CA TRP A 750 13.54 -15.00 3.04
C TRP A 750 14.42 -15.87 3.93
N ALA A 751 14.76 -15.44 5.15
CA ALA A 751 15.62 -16.17 6.06
C ALA A 751 14.92 -16.47 7.38
N LEU A 752 14.97 -17.73 7.81
CA LEU A 752 14.40 -18.23 9.05
C LEU A 752 15.45 -19.08 9.79
N PRO A 753 16.28 -18.50 10.68
CA PRO A 753 17.02 -19.29 11.65
C PRO A 753 16.05 -19.97 12.63
N TYR A 754 16.33 -21.22 12.98
CA TYR A 754 15.48 -22.02 13.84
C TYR A 754 16.27 -22.98 14.74
N ALA A 755 15.60 -23.43 15.79
CA ALA A 755 15.99 -24.58 16.61
C ALA A 755 14.83 -25.56 16.71
N GLY A 756 15.11 -26.84 16.88
CA GLY A 756 14.06 -27.84 16.85
C GLY A 756 14.53 -29.25 17.11
N PHE A 757 13.67 -30.20 16.77
CA PHE A 757 13.93 -31.62 16.86
C PHE A 757 13.59 -32.31 15.54
N ARG A 758 14.37 -33.33 15.18
CA ARG A 758 14.09 -34.28 14.09
C ARG A 758 13.95 -35.67 14.71
N VAL A 759 12.94 -36.41 14.29
CA VAL A 759 12.78 -37.83 14.59
C VAL A 759 12.83 -38.60 13.27
N GLN A 760 13.60 -39.68 13.22
CA GLN A 760 13.72 -40.50 12.02
C GLN A 760 13.82 -41.98 12.39
N LYS A 761 13.18 -42.81 11.59
CA LYS A 761 13.29 -44.27 11.63
C LYS A 761 13.22 -44.76 10.19
N ASN A 762 14.30 -45.38 9.71
CA ASN A 762 14.40 -45.98 8.39
C ASN A 762 15.24 -47.26 8.48
N HIS A 763 15.34 -48.01 7.38
CA HIS A 763 16.07 -49.27 7.34
C HIS A 763 17.53 -49.13 7.80
N GLU A 764 18.25 -48.09 7.34
CA GLU A 764 19.65 -47.90 7.69
C GLU A 764 19.88 -47.58 9.18
N ILE A 765 18.94 -46.88 9.84
CA ILE A 765 19.02 -46.68 11.30
C ILE A 765 18.81 -48.00 12.04
N MET A 766 17.93 -48.87 11.54
CA MET A 766 17.72 -50.20 12.12
C MET A 766 18.94 -51.10 11.92
N GLU A 767 19.53 -51.12 10.71
CA GLU A 767 20.75 -51.87 10.41
C GLU A 767 21.94 -51.38 11.24
N ARG A 768 22.09 -50.06 11.40
CA ARG A 768 23.14 -49.47 12.22
C ARG A 768 23.02 -49.92 13.68
N GLN A 769 21.83 -49.83 14.25
CA GLN A 769 21.59 -50.25 15.63
C GLN A 769 21.86 -51.75 15.80
N MET A 770 21.44 -52.57 14.84
CA MET A 770 21.72 -54.00 14.85
C MET A 770 23.23 -54.29 14.77
N ALA A 771 23.97 -53.58 13.92
CA ALA A 771 25.42 -53.70 13.84
C ALA A 771 26.11 -53.28 15.14
N GLU A 772 25.69 -52.18 15.75
CA GLU A 772 26.21 -51.71 17.05
C GLU A 772 25.92 -52.72 18.18
N ASP A 773 24.69 -53.25 18.26
CA ASP A 773 24.29 -54.28 19.24
C ASP A 773 25.07 -55.60 19.06
N LEU A 774 25.49 -55.92 17.83
CA LEU A 774 26.29 -57.10 17.48
C LEU A 774 27.81 -56.84 17.52
N GLY A 775 28.25 -55.62 17.84
CA GLY A 775 29.67 -55.24 17.84
C GLY A 775 30.34 -55.26 16.47
N MET A 776 29.57 -55.05 15.40
CA MET A 776 30.02 -55.04 14.00
C MET A 776 30.18 -53.62 13.46
N ASP A 777 31.12 -53.43 12.53
CA ASP A 777 31.29 -52.15 11.82
C ASP A 777 30.14 -51.93 10.81
N PHE A 778 29.43 -50.81 10.95
CA PHE A 778 28.38 -50.41 10.01
C PHE A 778 28.95 -49.58 8.85
N HIS A 779 28.87 -50.12 7.64
CA HIS A 779 29.36 -49.47 6.40
C HIS A 779 28.23 -48.83 5.56
N GLY A 780 27.24 -48.22 6.22
CA GLY A 780 26.07 -47.62 5.58
C GLY A 780 26.35 -46.58 4.49
N LYS A 781 25.28 -46.12 3.84
CA LYS A 781 25.40 -45.15 2.75
C LYS A 781 25.92 -43.81 3.25
N LYS A 782 26.66 -43.13 2.38
CA LYS A 782 27.18 -41.80 2.66
C LYS A 782 26.28 -40.71 2.08
N THR A 783 26.12 -39.63 2.83
CA THR A 783 25.50 -38.39 2.35
C THR A 783 26.38 -37.71 1.32
N TRP A 784 25.86 -36.67 0.65
CA TRP A 784 26.65 -35.83 -0.26
C TRP A 784 27.88 -35.19 0.40
N PHE A 785 27.87 -35.05 1.73
CA PHE A 785 28.97 -34.53 2.53
C PHE A 785 29.91 -35.62 3.07
N GLY A 786 29.72 -36.88 2.65
CA GLY A 786 30.54 -38.01 3.10
C GLY A 786 30.24 -38.51 4.53
N GLN A 787 29.16 -38.02 5.15
CA GLN A 787 28.71 -38.43 6.48
C GLN A 787 27.87 -39.70 6.38
N GLN A 788 27.68 -40.43 7.47
CA GLN A 788 26.74 -41.57 7.48
C GLN A 788 25.30 -41.06 7.32
N LYS A 789 24.54 -41.65 6.40
CA LYS A 789 23.12 -41.28 6.18
C LYS A 789 22.29 -41.53 7.44
N ALA A 790 22.47 -42.66 8.13
CA ALA A 790 21.85 -42.89 9.43
C ALA A 790 22.56 -42.14 10.57
N SER A 791 21.84 -41.26 11.29
CA SER A 791 22.34 -40.65 12.54
C SER A 791 22.42 -41.70 13.65
N LYS A 792 23.27 -41.48 14.66
CA LYS A 792 23.33 -42.33 15.88
C LYS A 792 22.03 -42.30 16.65
N ASN A 793 21.34 -41.15 16.65
CA ASN A 793 20.13 -40.96 17.43
C ASN A 793 18.92 -40.97 16.51
N ARG A 794 17.88 -41.73 16.89
CA ARG A 794 16.54 -41.65 16.28
C ARG A 794 15.88 -40.29 16.54
N PHE A 795 16.24 -39.65 17.64
CA PHE A 795 15.76 -38.33 18.04
C PHE A 795 16.94 -37.36 18.14
N ALA A 796 16.92 -36.31 17.31
CA ALA A 796 17.99 -35.35 17.16
C ALA A 796 17.51 -33.94 17.47
N PHE A 797 18.21 -33.23 18.35
CA PHE A 797 18.12 -31.77 18.43
C PHE A 797 18.85 -31.16 17.24
N ILE A 798 18.21 -30.20 16.58
CA ILE A 798 18.73 -29.54 15.39
C ILE A 798 18.73 -28.02 15.55
N VAL A 799 19.76 -27.40 14.99
CA VAL A 799 19.79 -25.95 14.74
C VAL A 799 20.05 -25.74 13.26
N GLY A 800 19.35 -24.78 12.66
CA GLY A 800 19.39 -24.60 11.22
C GLY A 800 18.88 -23.25 10.75
N MET A 801 18.83 -23.11 9.43
CA MET A 801 18.32 -21.93 8.76
C MET A 801 17.65 -22.34 7.44
N GLN A 802 16.43 -21.85 7.23
CA GLN A 802 15.80 -21.85 5.91
C GLN A 802 16.11 -20.55 5.18
N TYR A 803 16.41 -20.65 3.88
CA TYR A 803 16.64 -19.50 3.02
C TYR A 803 15.97 -19.66 1.65
N VAL A 804 15.20 -18.67 1.21
CA VAL A 804 14.57 -18.67 -0.13
C VAL A 804 15.57 -18.22 -1.19
N LEU A 805 15.94 -19.13 -2.08
CA LEU A 805 16.79 -18.93 -3.25
C LEU A 805 16.01 -18.40 -4.47
N PRO A 806 16.69 -17.92 -5.53
CA PRO A 806 16.06 -17.66 -6.82
C PRO A 806 15.17 -18.83 -7.27
N MET A 807 14.13 -18.51 -8.05
CA MET A 807 13.07 -19.46 -8.44
C MET A 807 12.19 -19.92 -7.28
N LEU A 808 12.13 -19.17 -6.18
CA LEU A 808 11.34 -19.52 -4.98
C LEU A 808 11.69 -20.92 -4.44
N ILE A 809 12.96 -21.32 -4.56
CA ILE A 809 13.44 -22.61 -4.03
C ILE A 809 13.84 -22.38 -2.58
N THR A 810 13.30 -23.16 -1.65
CA THR A 810 13.71 -23.14 -0.25
C THR A 810 14.96 -24.00 -0.09
N ALA A 811 16.00 -23.42 0.49
CA ALA A 811 17.17 -24.16 0.98
C ALA A 811 17.08 -24.25 2.50
N ASP A 812 16.89 -25.44 3.03
CA ASP A 812 16.88 -25.73 4.47
C ASP A 812 18.19 -26.41 4.86
N THR A 813 19.02 -25.76 5.67
CA THR A 813 20.26 -26.34 6.18
C THR A 813 20.19 -26.50 7.69
N SER A 814 20.50 -27.69 8.19
CA SER A 814 20.52 -28.00 9.63
C SER A 814 21.75 -28.79 10.04
N VAL A 815 22.12 -28.66 11.31
CA VAL A 815 23.13 -29.49 11.97
C VAL A 815 22.50 -30.14 13.19
N ASP A 816 22.63 -31.45 13.32
CA ASP A 816 22.19 -32.19 14.51
C ASP A 816 23.24 -32.22 15.62
N GLN A 817 22.88 -32.67 16.83
CA GLN A 817 23.82 -32.76 17.95
C GLN A 817 24.99 -33.74 17.74
N ASN A 818 24.91 -34.59 16.70
CA ASN A 818 25.98 -35.51 16.31
C ASN A 818 26.90 -34.91 15.22
N GLY A 819 26.65 -33.66 14.81
CA GLY A 819 27.39 -32.97 13.76
C GLY A 819 26.98 -33.37 12.33
N LYS A 820 25.87 -34.12 12.16
CA LYS A 820 25.33 -34.43 10.83
C LYS A 820 24.75 -33.16 10.23
N VAL A 821 25.19 -32.81 9.02
CA VAL A 821 24.66 -31.70 8.24
C VAL A 821 23.62 -32.25 7.27
N LEU A 822 22.42 -31.69 7.28
CA LEU A 822 21.40 -31.94 6.27
C LEU A 822 21.13 -30.66 5.50
N LEU A 823 21.26 -30.73 4.18
CA LEU A 823 20.79 -29.71 3.24
C LEU A 823 19.62 -30.28 2.46
N GLU A 824 18.49 -29.59 2.48
CA GLU A 824 17.34 -29.86 1.63
C GLU A 824 17.10 -28.66 0.69
N LEU A 825 16.84 -28.96 -0.58
CA LEU A 825 16.34 -28.02 -1.56
C LEU A 825 14.93 -28.45 -1.95
N SER A 826 13.95 -27.60 -1.69
CA SER A 826 12.55 -27.91 -1.99
C SER A 826 11.84 -26.72 -2.60
N ARG A 827 10.78 -27.01 -3.36
CA ARG A 827 9.85 -26.00 -3.83
C ARG A 827 8.46 -26.61 -3.92
N GLU A 828 7.55 -25.99 -3.18
CA GLU A 828 6.12 -26.26 -3.24
C GLU A 828 5.42 -25.31 -4.22
N ASP A 829 4.17 -25.64 -4.57
CA ASP A 829 3.23 -24.76 -5.26
C ASP A 829 3.70 -24.14 -6.60
N ILE A 830 4.46 -24.88 -7.41
CA ILE A 830 4.83 -24.45 -8.75
C ILE A 830 3.56 -24.34 -9.62
N PRO A 831 3.16 -23.15 -10.12
CA PRO A 831 1.89 -22.98 -10.82
C PRO A 831 1.99 -23.48 -12.27
N LEU A 832 1.74 -24.76 -12.49
CA LEU A 832 1.80 -25.39 -13.82
C LEU A 832 0.62 -24.98 -14.69
N SER A 833 -0.58 -24.92 -14.12
CA SER A 833 -1.80 -24.41 -14.75
C SER A 833 -2.63 -23.62 -13.74
N ARG A 834 -3.83 -23.16 -14.12
CA ARG A 834 -4.74 -22.46 -13.19
C ARG A 834 -4.94 -23.24 -11.88
N ARG A 835 -5.13 -24.55 -11.92
CA ARG A 835 -5.43 -25.39 -10.74
C ARG A 835 -4.40 -26.47 -10.43
N LEU A 836 -3.46 -26.73 -11.33
CA LEU A 836 -2.42 -27.74 -11.14
C LEU A 836 -1.18 -27.10 -10.54
N ARG A 837 -0.66 -27.72 -9.49
CA ARG A 837 0.59 -27.38 -8.81
C ARG A 837 1.58 -28.51 -8.92
N GLY A 838 2.84 -28.17 -9.11
CA GLY A 838 3.96 -29.11 -9.02
C GLY A 838 4.78 -28.82 -7.77
N ASN A 839 5.46 -29.85 -7.27
CA ASN A 839 6.44 -29.69 -6.22
C ASN A 839 7.62 -30.66 -6.39
N PHE A 840 8.71 -30.36 -5.70
CA PHE A 840 9.84 -31.25 -5.55
C PHE A 840 10.58 -30.98 -4.24
N SER A 841 11.25 -32.02 -3.73
CA SER A 841 12.25 -31.92 -2.67
C SER A 841 13.43 -32.82 -2.99
N VAL A 842 14.64 -32.38 -2.63
CA VAL A 842 15.85 -33.18 -2.70
C VAL A 842 16.74 -32.86 -1.50
N ASN A 843 17.26 -33.87 -0.82
CA ASN A 843 18.14 -33.67 0.34
C ASN A 843 19.52 -34.32 0.18
N SER A 844 20.46 -33.92 1.04
CA SER A 844 21.83 -34.41 1.03
C SER A 844 21.99 -35.88 1.43
N ASP A 845 20.93 -36.50 1.94
CA ASP A 845 20.85 -37.94 2.22
C ASP A 845 20.50 -38.76 0.95
N GLY A 846 20.26 -38.08 -0.17
CA GLY A 846 19.93 -38.70 -1.45
C GLY A 846 18.45 -39.04 -1.60
N GLU A 847 17.57 -38.51 -0.73
CA GLU A 847 16.13 -38.62 -0.88
C GLU A 847 15.63 -37.56 -1.85
N PHE A 848 14.69 -37.96 -2.69
CA PHE A 848 14.07 -37.09 -3.69
C PHE A 848 12.59 -37.44 -3.80
N SER A 849 11.76 -36.40 -3.75
CA SER A 849 10.35 -36.51 -4.02
C SER A 849 9.90 -35.48 -5.04
N THR A 850 8.86 -35.81 -5.80
CA THR A 850 8.15 -34.87 -6.67
C THR A 850 6.68 -35.21 -6.72
N GLY A 851 5.85 -34.20 -6.91
CA GLY A 851 4.41 -34.37 -6.89
C GLY A 851 3.67 -33.36 -7.73
N LEU A 852 2.42 -33.70 -7.97
CA LEU A 852 1.41 -32.89 -8.61
C LEU A 852 0.19 -32.81 -7.68
N ARG A 853 -0.34 -31.61 -7.50
CA ARG A 853 -1.53 -31.33 -6.71
C ARG A 853 -2.55 -30.57 -7.54
N TYR A 854 -3.75 -31.12 -7.70
CA TYR A 854 -4.85 -30.48 -8.41
C TYR A 854 -5.87 -29.92 -7.42
N ILE A 855 -6.00 -28.59 -7.37
CA ILE A 855 -6.87 -27.88 -6.43
C ILE A 855 -8.33 -28.03 -6.86
N VAL A 856 -9.11 -28.78 -6.10
CA VAL A 856 -10.56 -28.97 -6.34
C VAL A 856 -11.35 -27.89 -5.60
N GLN A 857 -11.10 -27.77 -4.30
CA GLN A 857 -11.69 -26.78 -3.40
C GLN A 857 -10.60 -26.13 -2.54
N LYS A 858 -10.96 -25.11 -1.77
CA LYS A 858 -10.03 -24.42 -0.85
C LYS A 858 -9.42 -25.29 0.25
N TRP A 859 -9.96 -26.48 0.49
CA TRP A 859 -9.56 -27.42 1.53
C TRP A 859 -9.30 -28.84 1.00
N LEU A 860 -9.48 -29.08 -0.30
CA LEU A 860 -9.35 -30.39 -0.93
C LEU A 860 -8.62 -30.31 -2.26
N SER A 861 -7.57 -31.12 -2.38
CA SER A 861 -6.86 -31.35 -3.63
C SER A 861 -6.70 -32.84 -3.90
N LEU A 862 -6.58 -33.20 -5.18
CA LEU A 862 -6.12 -34.53 -5.58
C LEU A 862 -4.59 -34.47 -5.71
N SER A 863 -3.89 -35.49 -5.23
CA SER A 863 -2.43 -35.55 -5.26
C SER A 863 -1.94 -36.79 -6.01
N GLY A 864 -0.82 -36.63 -6.71
CA GLY A 864 -0.02 -37.71 -7.25
C GLY A 864 1.43 -37.41 -6.95
N ASN A 865 2.20 -38.39 -6.47
CA ASN A 865 3.57 -38.18 -6.07
C ASN A 865 4.46 -39.37 -6.43
N TYR A 866 5.75 -39.11 -6.49
CA TYR A 866 6.80 -40.10 -6.53
C TYR A 866 7.81 -39.75 -5.46
N ASP A 867 8.18 -40.77 -4.69
CA ASP A 867 9.20 -40.72 -3.66
C ASP A 867 10.20 -41.83 -3.95
N ASN A 868 11.50 -41.56 -3.89
CA ASN A 868 12.48 -42.58 -4.25
C ASN A 868 12.61 -43.72 -3.22
N GLU A 869 12.13 -43.53 -1.99
CA GLU A 869 12.05 -44.58 -0.97
C GLU A 869 10.67 -45.25 -0.94
N MET A 870 9.60 -44.48 -1.16
CA MET A 870 8.21 -44.98 -1.03
C MET A 870 7.52 -45.30 -2.37
N GLY A 871 8.15 -44.98 -3.51
CA GLY A 871 7.63 -45.25 -4.85
C GLY A 871 6.52 -44.30 -5.29
N TRP A 872 5.69 -44.75 -6.25
CA TRP A 872 4.58 -43.96 -6.79
C TRP A 872 3.35 -43.98 -5.88
N GLY A 873 2.73 -42.82 -5.72
CA GLY A 873 1.53 -42.62 -4.93
C GLY A 873 0.48 -41.78 -5.63
N ALA A 874 -0.78 -42.05 -5.32
CA ALA A 874 -1.89 -41.16 -5.62
C ALA A 874 -2.80 -41.06 -4.40
N GLY A 875 -3.41 -39.90 -4.20
CA GLY A 875 -4.08 -39.58 -2.95
C GLY A 875 -4.90 -38.31 -2.97
N VAL A 876 -5.21 -37.84 -1.77
CA VAL A 876 -5.89 -36.58 -1.52
C VAL A 876 -5.11 -35.76 -0.50
N THR A 877 -5.05 -34.46 -0.73
CA THR A 877 -4.48 -33.50 0.20
C THR A 877 -5.61 -32.66 0.80
N LEU A 878 -5.69 -32.65 2.12
CA LEU A 878 -6.58 -31.80 2.90
C LEU A 878 -5.78 -30.60 3.41
N THR A 879 -6.36 -29.40 3.30
CA THR A 879 -5.72 -28.16 3.76
C THR A 879 -6.70 -27.39 4.64
N TYR A 880 -6.24 -26.98 5.83
CA TYR A 880 -6.99 -26.14 6.74
C TYR A 880 -6.63 -24.67 6.56
#